data_AF-A0A0E0GDD4-F1
#
_entry.id   AF-A0A0E0GDD4-F1
#
_cell.length_a   1.000
_cell.length_b   1.000
_cell.length_c   1.000
_cell.angle_alpha   90.00
_cell.angle_beta   90.00
_cell.angle_gamma   90.00
#
_symmetry.space_group_name_H-M   'P 1'
#
loop_
_entity.id
_entity.type
_entity.pdbx_description
1 polymer ?
#
loop_
_entity_poly.entity_id
_entity_poly.type
_entity_poly.pdbx_seq_one_letter_code
_entity_poly.pdbx_strand_id
1 'polypeptide(L)'
;MDQSTGDFLISERAEILYSMSLFLLKGFLSEQSRDICCRFCSVQMSDVVPWLLKAFVLSRENPSLFQEVCRLLACIFLLATIDSTAQLPLYSSGSLSLNHWAAYFHQNSVGTYLDCQYFAGLKSLLRKNDSKAALEDFSNASDESLSNMLEGDFVNVLGEILLLPSYFPAWMMLSRFDSTNKPITMLLPVDAISEETQHEDSCTKELDNLMRAADKNWQCPWGYTIIDYVAPTFRKILEENFISLSSATLTLNDGQANHVKWWSHRMKLNNHLDKMLKDMEESWLGPWKCLLLGYDLTDQHIEEALTNLIAGLESEFKFEVNPVLIKVILGGAMSVDEVQDCVSQLISYKGYFGRGGCCGKDRLRALSSCCIESEALETVECLIKSTVNELTEPVDRDPVIFVLDTNVQMLPWENLPALRNQEIYRMPSIGSVFLALTRSNNYWKDARVIAPPFPAIDPFNAFYLLNPSGDLSSTQEEFDQMFKNYEWKGKAGYAPTAEELVLALRNHDLFLYFGHGSGTQYVSGKEIEKLDNCAAALLMGCSSGTLRCKGCYAPQGAPLSYLSAGSPAVIANLWDVSDKDIDRFSKALLGSWLQENFVAAKNCSKCCQLTREFESMTIAVEGNGRPRRRGTRGKKSERMNNCSKRCTCGNRRVASYLSEARRACRLPLMIGGSPVCYGVPTIIRKK
;
A
#
# COMPACT_ATOMS: atom_id res chain seq x y z
N MET A 1 32.00 -3.95 -37.62
CA MET A 1 33.09 -4.42 -36.75
C MET A 1 32.44 -4.89 -35.46
N ASP A 2 32.65 -6.17 -35.14
CA ASP A 2 32.27 -6.98 -33.97
C ASP A 2 31.29 -6.46 -32.91
N GLN A 3 30.14 -7.15 -32.82
CA GLN A 3 29.13 -7.10 -31.75
C GLN A 3 29.50 -7.94 -30.51
N SER A 4 30.77 -8.07 -30.13
CA SER A 4 31.18 -8.94 -29.02
C SER A 4 32.22 -8.37 -28.06
N THR A 5 32.48 -7.07 -28.07
CA THR A 5 33.10 -6.39 -26.92
C THR A 5 31.97 -5.90 -26.02
N GLY A 6 31.82 -6.51 -24.84
CA GLY A 6 30.90 -6.01 -23.82
C GLY A 6 31.16 -4.52 -23.60
N ASP A 7 30.11 -3.69 -23.66
CA ASP A 7 30.20 -2.28 -23.32
C ASP A 7 30.77 -2.20 -21.89
N PHE A 8 32.06 -1.88 -21.74
CA PHE A 8 32.74 -1.80 -20.45
C PHE A 8 32.22 -0.63 -19.58
N LEU A 9 31.30 0.18 -20.12
CA LEU A 9 30.78 1.42 -19.53
C LEU A 9 29.25 1.53 -19.68
N ILE A 10 28.52 0.43 -19.47
CA ILE A 10 27.04 0.40 -19.58
C ILE A 10 26.39 1.40 -18.61
N SER A 11 26.85 1.46 -17.36
CA SER A 11 26.29 2.34 -16.34
C SER A 11 26.56 3.81 -16.66
N GLU A 12 27.78 4.15 -17.06
CA GLU A 12 28.18 5.50 -17.42
C GLU A 12 27.42 5.97 -18.67
N ARG A 13 27.24 5.08 -19.64
CA ARG A 13 26.42 5.37 -20.82
C ARG A 13 24.97 5.66 -20.46
N ALA A 14 24.39 4.88 -19.54
CA ALA A 14 23.03 5.12 -19.04
C ALA A 14 22.94 6.49 -18.34
N GLU A 15 23.93 6.82 -17.50
CA GLU A 15 23.99 8.07 -16.75
C GLU A 15 24.14 9.27 -17.68
N ILE A 16 24.97 9.17 -18.72
CA ILE A 16 25.12 10.21 -19.75
C ILE A 16 23.80 10.43 -20.49
N LEU A 17 23.14 9.35 -20.94
CA LEU A 17 21.87 9.46 -21.66
C LEU A 17 20.78 10.10 -20.78
N TYR A 18 20.70 9.68 -19.52
CA TYR A 18 19.78 10.27 -18.55
C TYR A 18 20.09 11.75 -18.29
N SER A 19 21.36 12.09 -18.05
CA SER A 19 21.80 13.47 -17.78
C SER A 19 21.56 14.38 -18.96
N MET A 20 21.83 13.91 -20.18
CA MET A 20 21.53 14.64 -21.42
C MET A 20 20.03 14.86 -21.60
N SER A 21 19.22 13.83 -21.34
CA SER A 21 17.76 13.91 -21.41
C SER A 21 17.22 14.92 -20.40
N LEU A 22 17.67 14.84 -19.15
CA LEU A 22 17.30 15.77 -18.09
C LEU A 22 17.77 17.19 -18.42
N PHE A 23 19.00 17.37 -18.89
CA PHE A 23 19.51 18.69 -19.28
C PHE A 23 18.70 19.32 -20.42
N LEU A 24 18.30 18.53 -21.43
CA LEU A 24 17.47 19.04 -22.53
C LEU A 24 16.09 19.42 -22.04
N LEU A 25 15.42 18.53 -21.29
CA LEU A 25 14.14 18.82 -20.67
C LEU A 25 14.24 20.12 -19.88
N LYS A 26 15.32 20.29 -19.09
CA LYS A 26 15.58 21.52 -18.35
C LYS A 26 15.78 22.75 -19.28
N GLY A 27 16.61 22.62 -20.31
CA GLY A 27 16.95 23.72 -21.22
C GLY A 27 15.81 24.24 -22.09
N PHE A 28 14.72 23.48 -22.26
CA PHE A 28 13.52 23.96 -22.96
C PHE A 28 12.65 24.92 -22.13
N LEU A 29 12.89 25.02 -20.82
CA LEU A 29 11.98 25.69 -19.87
C LEU A 29 12.52 27.01 -19.33
N SER A 30 13.79 27.35 -19.61
CA SER A 30 14.31 28.68 -19.32
C SER A 30 14.08 29.60 -20.51
N GLU A 31 13.33 30.69 -20.33
CA GLU A 31 13.14 31.75 -21.34
C GLU A 31 14.45 32.47 -21.77
N GLN A 32 15.62 32.06 -21.24
CA GLN A 32 16.89 32.54 -21.74
C GLN A 32 17.16 31.94 -23.11
N SER A 33 17.18 32.81 -24.12
CA SER A 33 17.62 32.49 -25.48
C SER A 33 18.88 31.63 -25.42
N ARG A 34 18.84 30.43 -26.01
CA ARG A 34 20.04 29.61 -26.22
C ARG A 34 21.10 30.52 -26.86
N ASP A 35 22.15 30.86 -26.13
CA ASP A 35 23.32 31.48 -26.75
C ASP A 35 23.78 30.50 -27.84
N ILE A 36 23.87 31.00 -29.07
CA ILE A 36 24.08 30.25 -30.32
C ILE A 36 25.54 29.76 -30.39
N CYS A 37 25.96 28.96 -29.41
CA CYS A 37 27.35 28.50 -29.28
C CYS A 37 27.47 27.07 -28.71
N CYS A 38 26.45 26.21 -28.82
CA CYS A 38 26.53 24.81 -28.39
C CYS A 38 26.04 23.84 -29.48
N ARG A 39 26.80 22.76 -29.73
CA ARG A 39 26.44 21.67 -30.68
C ARG A 39 25.10 20.99 -30.35
N PHE A 40 24.58 21.16 -29.13
CA PHE A 40 23.29 20.64 -28.66
C PHE A 40 22.07 21.41 -29.18
N CYS A 41 22.24 22.54 -29.88
CA CYS A 41 21.12 23.24 -30.52
C CYS A 41 20.41 22.42 -31.61
N SER A 42 21.06 21.35 -32.11
CA SER A 42 20.54 20.45 -33.15
C SER A 42 19.72 19.28 -32.61
N VAL A 43 19.73 19.03 -31.29
CA VAL A 43 18.99 17.93 -30.67
C VAL A 43 17.55 18.34 -30.44
N GLN A 44 16.61 17.50 -30.89
CA GLN A 44 15.17 17.75 -30.80
C GLN A 44 14.57 17.03 -29.58
N MET A 45 13.40 17.48 -29.13
CA MET A 45 12.68 16.82 -28.03
C MET A 45 12.29 15.38 -28.37
N SER A 46 12.15 15.06 -29.66
CA SER A 46 11.93 13.71 -30.17
C SER A 46 13.05 12.72 -29.81
N ASP A 47 14.27 13.21 -29.53
CA ASP A 47 15.42 12.37 -29.17
C ASP A 47 15.41 11.93 -27.68
N VAL A 48 14.69 12.67 -26.82
CA VAL A 48 14.73 12.51 -25.35
C VAL A 48 14.16 11.15 -24.92
N VAL A 49 12.99 10.78 -25.43
CA VAL A 49 12.31 9.53 -25.02
C VAL A 49 13.10 8.29 -25.46
N PRO A 50 13.59 8.18 -26.71
CA PRO A 50 14.52 7.11 -27.11
C PRO A 50 15.77 7.02 -26.23
N TRP A 51 16.37 8.15 -25.85
CA TRP A 51 17.53 8.16 -24.95
C TRP A 51 17.19 7.63 -23.56
N LEU A 52 16.05 8.04 -22.99
CA LEU A 52 15.58 7.55 -21.71
C LEU A 52 15.21 6.06 -21.75
N LEU A 53 14.58 5.58 -22.82
CA LEU A 53 14.29 4.14 -23.00
C LEU A 53 15.58 3.32 -23.10
N LYS A 54 16.60 3.87 -23.76
CA LYS A 54 17.93 3.23 -23.80
C LYS A 54 18.61 3.27 -22.43
N ALA A 55 18.54 4.39 -21.72
CA ALA A 55 19.04 4.51 -20.35
C ALA A 55 18.32 3.52 -19.42
N PHE A 56 17.02 3.30 -19.59
CA PHE A 56 16.23 2.32 -18.83
C PHE A 56 16.75 0.89 -19.01
N VAL A 57 17.06 0.49 -20.24
CA VAL A 57 17.63 -0.84 -20.51
C VAL A 57 19.02 -0.98 -19.91
N LEU A 58 19.86 0.05 -20.05
CA LEU A 58 21.27 0.03 -19.61
C LEU A 58 21.42 0.17 -18.08
N SER A 59 20.49 0.85 -17.39
CA SER A 59 20.58 1.11 -15.95
C SER A 59 20.13 -0.04 -15.05
N ARG A 60 19.70 -1.19 -15.60
CA ARG A 60 19.13 -2.31 -14.82
C ARG A 60 20.01 -2.83 -13.67
N GLU A 61 21.33 -2.70 -13.78
CA GLU A 61 22.28 -3.12 -12.74
C GLU A 61 22.60 -2.01 -11.71
N ASN A 62 22.09 -0.79 -11.94
CA ASN A 62 22.22 0.36 -11.06
C ASN A 62 20.82 0.80 -10.58
N PRO A 63 20.33 0.29 -9.43
CA PRO A 63 18.97 0.54 -8.96
C PRO A 63 18.64 2.04 -8.77
N SER A 64 19.61 2.85 -8.35
CA SER A 64 19.41 4.29 -8.14
C SER A 64 19.12 5.00 -9.46
N LEU A 65 19.97 4.79 -10.46
CA LEU A 65 19.79 5.40 -11.78
C LEU A 65 18.54 4.84 -12.48
N PHE A 66 18.30 3.52 -12.38
CA PHE A 66 17.11 2.88 -12.94
C PHE A 66 15.82 3.48 -12.38
N GLN A 67 15.77 3.69 -11.07
CA GLN A 67 14.64 4.33 -10.40
C GLN A 67 14.40 5.74 -10.94
N GLU A 68 15.45 6.57 -11.06
CA GLU A 68 15.34 7.92 -11.60
C GLU A 68 14.86 7.95 -13.06
N VAL A 69 15.42 7.09 -13.91
CA VAL A 69 14.98 6.95 -15.31
C VAL A 69 13.51 6.52 -15.38
N CYS A 70 13.09 5.56 -14.56
CA CYS A 70 11.71 5.09 -14.50
C CYS A 70 10.74 6.20 -14.03
N ARG A 71 11.09 6.97 -13.00
CA ARG A 71 10.26 8.10 -12.54
C ARG A 71 10.07 9.13 -13.65
N LEU A 72 11.16 9.49 -14.34
CA LEU A 72 11.10 10.47 -15.42
C LEU A 72 10.28 9.97 -16.61
N LEU A 73 10.46 8.71 -17.01
CA LEU A 73 9.62 8.08 -18.04
C LEU A 73 8.15 8.02 -17.62
N ALA A 74 7.85 7.65 -16.38
CA ALA A 74 6.47 7.60 -15.88
C ALA A 74 5.80 8.98 -15.98
N CYS A 75 6.49 10.05 -15.58
CA CYS A 75 6.00 11.42 -15.71
C CYS A 75 5.78 11.81 -17.16
N ILE A 76 6.74 11.56 -18.05
CA ILE A 76 6.64 11.91 -19.48
C ILE A 76 5.46 11.20 -20.14
N PHE A 77 5.31 9.89 -19.92
CA PHE A 77 4.21 9.12 -20.50
C PHE A 77 2.85 9.52 -19.94
N LEU A 78 2.77 9.89 -18.66
CA LEU A 78 1.54 10.40 -18.06
C LEU A 78 1.17 11.79 -18.59
N LEU A 79 2.15 12.70 -18.69
CA LEU A 79 1.92 14.05 -19.21
C LEU A 79 1.54 14.04 -20.68
N ALA A 80 2.07 13.10 -21.46
CA ALA A 80 1.68 12.89 -22.84
C ALA A 80 0.20 12.46 -22.98
N THR A 81 -0.49 12.04 -21.91
CA THR A 81 -1.94 11.78 -22.01
C THR A 81 -2.78 13.05 -22.08
N ILE A 82 -2.24 14.20 -21.65
CA ILE A 82 -2.95 15.49 -21.70
C ILE A 82 -3.10 15.94 -23.17
N ASP A 83 -2.05 15.71 -23.96
CA ASP A 83 -2.01 16.05 -25.38
C ASP A 83 -2.31 14.81 -26.23
N SER A 84 -3.56 14.70 -26.71
CA SER A 84 -4.00 13.63 -27.60
C SER A 84 -3.23 13.54 -28.93
N THR A 85 -2.40 14.53 -29.27
CA THR A 85 -1.59 14.55 -30.48
C THR A 85 -0.18 13.96 -30.29
N ALA A 86 0.25 13.71 -29.05
CA ALA A 86 1.58 13.18 -28.74
C ALA A 86 1.71 11.66 -29.03
N GLN A 87 2.36 11.31 -30.14
CA GLN A 87 2.74 9.93 -30.50
C GLN A 87 4.13 9.50 -29.97
N LEU A 88 4.20 8.97 -28.76
CA LEU A 88 5.48 8.45 -28.24
C LEU A 88 5.93 7.15 -28.96
N PRO A 89 7.24 6.82 -29.00
CA PRO A 89 7.77 5.65 -29.73
C PRO A 89 7.16 4.29 -29.38
N LEU A 90 6.50 4.19 -28.23
CA LEU A 90 5.84 2.97 -27.73
C LEU A 90 4.31 3.00 -27.90
N TYR A 91 3.77 4.05 -28.53
CA TYR A 91 2.35 4.24 -28.78
C TYR A 91 2.06 4.04 -30.27
N SER A 92 1.49 2.89 -30.62
CA SER A 92 1.00 2.58 -31.97
C SER A 92 -0.45 2.11 -31.92
N SER A 93 -1.17 2.22 -33.03
CA SER A 93 -2.56 1.75 -33.14
C SER A 93 -2.60 0.22 -32.98
N GLY A 94 -2.82 -0.26 -31.75
CA GLY A 94 -2.77 -1.67 -31.36
C GLY A 94 -1.90 -1.97 -30.13
N SER A 95 -1.10 -1.00 -29.64
CA SER A 95 -0.25 -1.15 -28.45
C SER A 95 -0.97 -0.81 -27.14
N LEU A 96 -0.28 -1.03 -26.03
CA LEU A 96 -0.66 -0.50 -24.72
C LEU A 96 -0.86 1.02 -24.77
N SER A 97 -1.84 1.55 -24.02
CA SER A 97 -2.07 3.01 -23.96
C SER A 97 -0.96 3.73 -23.19
N LEU A 98 -0.82 5.05 -23.38
CA LEU A 98 0.16 5.88 -22.67
C LEU A 98 0.07 5.73 -21.14
N ASN A 99 -1.13 5.67 -20.58
CA ASN A 99 -1.34 5.42 -19.15
C ASN A 99 -0.85 4.02 -18.69
N HIS A 100 -0.90 2.99 -19.55
CA HIS A 100 -0.28 1.69 -19.22
C HIS A 100 1.24 1.81 -19.13
N TRP A 101 1.87 2.53 -20.05
CA TRP A 101 3.31 2.76 -20.01
C TRP A 101 3.72 3.62 -18.80
N ALA A 102 2.93 4.65 -18.47
CA ALA A 102 3.14 5.44 -17.26
C ALA A 102 3.06 4.55 -16.00
N ALA A 103 2.01 3.75 -15.88
CA ALA A 103 1.86 2.79 -14.78
C ALA A 103 3.02 1.78 -14.73
N TYR A 104 3.46 1.29 -15.89
CA TYR A 104 4.57 0.35 -16.01
C TYR A 104 5.88 0.95 -15.51
N PHE A 105 6.24 2.15 -15.94
CA PHE A 105 7.47 2.79 -15.46
C PHE A 105 7.34 3.19 -13.99
N HIS A 106 6.16 3.63 -13.53
CA HIS A 106 5.93 3.94 -12.13
C HIS A 106 6.14 2.72 -11.23
N GLN A 107 5.53 1.55 -11.54
CA GLN A 107 5.75 0.33 -10.74
C GLN A 107 7.21 -0.11 -10.72
N ASN A 108 7.96 0.07 -11.82
CA ASN A 108 9.38 -0.27 -11.88
C ASN A 108 10.25 0.70 -11.07
N SER A 109 9.78 1.92 -10.84
CA SER A 109 10.45 2.90 -9.99
C SER A 109 10.28 2.65 -8.49
N VAL A 110 9.32 1.83 -8.09
CA VAL A 110 9.05 1.51 -6.67
C VAL A 110 9.49 0.09 -6.37
N GLY A 111 10.36 -0.07 -5.36
CA GLY A 111 10.88 -1.40 -4.99
C GLY A 111 12.03 -1.91 -5.86
N THR A 112 12.60 -1.07 -6.73
CA THR A 112 13.69 -1.41 -7.66
C THR A 112 14.83 -2.20 -7.02
N TYR A 113 15.28 -1.75 -5.84
CA TYR A 113 16.36 -2.40 -5.10
C TYR A 113 16.04 -3.84 -4.68
N LEU A 114 14.78 -4.09 -4.33
CA LEU A 114 14.31 -5.39 -3.87
C LEU A 114 14.02 -6.30 -5.05
N ASP A 115 13.46 -5.76 -6.15
CA ASP A 115 13.27 -6.51 -7.38
C ASP A 115 14.59 -7.10 -7.89
N CYS A 116 15.71 -6.38 -7.85
CA CYS A 116 17.02 -6.92 -8.21
C CYS A 116 17.41 -8.17 -7.38
N GLN A 117 17.04 -8.19 -6.09
CA GLN A 117 17.29 -9.33 -5.19
C GLN A 117 16.28 -10.47 -5.42
N TYR A 118 15.00 -10.15 -5.60
CA TYR A 118 13.92 -11.11 -5.80
C TYR A 118 13.94 -11.76 -7.20
N PHE A 119 14.38 -11.05 -8.25
CA PHE A 119 14.51 -11.60 -9.61
C PHE A 119 15.52 -12.75 -9.69
N ALA A 120 16.53 -12.79 -8.81
CA ALA A 120 17.42 -13.95 -8.69
C ALA A 120 16.68 -15.19 -8.19
N GLY A 121 15.75 -15.03 -7.23
CA GLY A 121 14.86 -16.09 -6.73
C GLY A 121 13.74 -16.46 -7.71
N LEU A 122 13.16 -15.50 -8.41
CA LEU A 122 12.17 -15.75 -9.48
C LEU A 122 12.78 -16.51 -10.66
N LYS A 123 14.03 -16.23 -11.06
CA LYS A 123 14.74 -17.02 -12.09
C LYS A 123 14.96 -18.48 -11.69
N SER A 124 15.05 -18.79 -10.40
CA SER A 124 15.15 -20.19 -9.93
C SER A 124 13.79 -20.90 -9.96
N LEU A 125 12.70 -20.18 -9.66
CA LEU A 125 11.31 -20.67 -9.65
C LEU A 125 10.68 -20.76 -11.06
N LEU A 126 10.98 -19.79 -11.94
CA LEU A 126 10.48 -19.67 -13.32
C LEU A 126 11.34 -20.42 -14.35
N ARG A 127 12.18 -21.37 -13.94
CA ARG A 127 12.81 -22.33 -14.88
C ARG A 127 11.81 -23.22 -15.64
N LYS A 128 10.52 -22.93 -15.54
CA LYS A 128 9.48 -23.40 -16.46
C LYS A 128 8.71 -22.20 -17.02
N ASN A 129 9.02 -21.88 -18.27
CA ASN A 129 8.29 -21.07 -19.26
C ASN A 129 8.68 -19.59 -19.42
N ASP A 130 9.33 -19.36 -20.56
CA ASP A 130 9.33 -18.22 -21.49
C ASP A 130 9.09 -16.79 -20.95
N SER A 131 10.20 -16.06 -20.80
CA SER A 131 10.24 -14.60 -20.72
C SER A 131 11.30 -14.01 -21.65
N LYS A 132 11.28 -14.42 -22.92
CA LYS A 132 12.08 -13.80 -24.01
C LYS A 132 11.29 -12.86 -24.93
N ALA A 133 9.96 -12.86 -24.88
CA ALA A 133 9.14 -12.23 -25.92
C ALA A 133 8.98 -10.70 -25.82
N ALA A 134 9.20 -10.08 -24.66
CA ALA A 134 8.97 -8.62 -24.49
C ALA A 134 10.21 -7.75 -24.78
N LEU A 135 11.37 -8.34 -25.07
CA LEU A 135 12.64 -7.61 -25.20
C LEU A 135 13.04 -7.26 -26.64
N GLU A 136 12.51 -7.98 -27.64
CA GLU A 136 12.90 -7.77 -29.04
C GLU A 136 12.27 -6.50 -29.68
N ASP A 137 11.21 -5.96 -29.07
CA ASP A 137 10.57 -4.73 -29.54
C ASP A 137 11.34 -3.44 -29.21
N PHE A 138 12.18 -3.45 -28.16
CA PHE A 138 12.92 -2.24 -27.74
C PHE A 138 14.15 -1.94 -28.60
N SER A 139 14.68 -2.92 -29.34
CA SER A 139 15.85 -2.77 -30.21
C SER A 139 15.54 -2.30 -31.62
N ASN A 140 14.28 -2.34 -32.05
CA ASN A 140 13.87 -2.15 -33.45
C ASN A 140 13.08 -0.85 -33.73
N ALA A 141 12.99 0.09 -32.79
CA ALA A 141 12.41 1.41 -33.06
C ALA A 141 13.34 2.20 -34.00
N SER A 142 13.08 2.08 -35.30
CA SER A 142 13.84 2.71 -36.39
C SER A 142 13.54 4.20 -36.52
N ASP A 143 14.61 4.93 -36.85
CA ASP A 143 14.82 6.38 -37.07
C ASP A 143 13.88 7.15 -38.03
N GLU A 144 12.71 6.65 -38.44
CA GLU A 144 11.89 7.32 -39.45
C GLU A 144 10.66 8.05 -38.90
N SER A 145 10.76 9.39 -38.97
CA SER A 145 9.70 10.40 -38.88
C SER A 145 9.24 10.79 -37.47
N LEU A 146 10.07 11.58 -36.78
CA LEU A 146 9.78 12.21 -35.49
C LEU A 146 10.10 13.72 -35.58
N SER A 147 9.43 14.43 -36.49
CA SER A 147 9.51 15.88 -36.63
C SER A 147 8.15 16.49 -36.33
N ASN A 148 8.10 17.31 -35.28
CA ASN A 148 6.94 18.00 -34.67
C ASN A 148 6.14 17.11 -33.72
N MET A 149 6.45 17.18 -32.43
CA MET A 149 5.85 16.26 -31.47
C MET A 149 5.49 16.83 -30.10
N LEU A 150 6.02 17.99 -29.70
CA LEU A 150 5.79 18.53 -28.35
C LEU A 150 5.79 20.07 -28.42
N GLU A 151 4.63 20.68 -28.61
CA GLU A 151 4.44 22.14 -28.50
C GLU A 151 3.44 22.48 -27.38
N GLY A 152 3.67 23.62 -26.72
CA GLY A 152 2.71 24.29 -25.84
C GLY A 152 2.61 23.72 -24.42
N ASP A 153 1.49 23.04 -24.15
CA ASP A 153 1.02 22.73 -22.79
C ASP A 153 1.90 21.67 -22.09
N PHE A 154 2.38 20.68 -22.84
CA PHE A 154 3.27 19.63 -22.32
C PHE A 154 4.58 20.17 -21.76
N VAL A 155 5.18 21.16 -22.44
CA VAL A 155 6.46 21.77 -22.05
C VAL A 155 6.28 22.61 -20.80
N ASN A 156 5.21 23.40 -20.70
CA ASN A 156 4.94 24.21 -19.50
C ASN A 156 4.78 23.37 -18.24
N VAL A 157 4.07 22.24 -18.33
CA VAL A 157 3.81 21.35 -17.19
C VAL A 157 5.06 20.55 -16.79
N LEU A 158 5.83 20.05 -17.75
CA LEU A 158 7.16 19.49 -17.47
C LEU A 158 8.08 20.55 -16.83
N GLY A 159 7.93 21.80 -17.23
CA GLY A 159 8.48 23.00 -16.59
C GLY A 159 8.27 23.05 -15.09
N GLU A 160 7.00 23.03 -14.72
CA GLU A 160 6.55 23.08 -13.34
C GLU A 160 6.95 21.84 -12.54
N ILE A 161 7.05 20.66 -13.18
CA ILE A 161 7.45 19.42 -12.50
C ILE A 161 8.98 19.30 -12.37
N LEU A 162 9.78 19.80 -13.33
CA LEU A 162 11.22 19.53 -13.42
C LEU A 162 12.15 20.70 -13.06
N LEU A 163 11.69 21.96 -13.00
CA LEU A 163 12.64 23.09 -13.03
C LEU A 163 12.44 24.36 -12.22
N LEU A 164 11.23 24.74 -11.85
CA LEU A 164 11.06 25.94 -11.04
C LEU A 164 10.99 25.55 -9.56
N PRO A 165 11.16 26.47 -8.59
CA PRO A 165 10.57 26.24 -7.28
C PRO A 165 9.08 26.07 -7.56
N SER A 166 8.67 24.82 -7.73
CA SER A 166 7.35 24.45 -8.17
C SER A 166 6.38 25.14 -7.24
N TYR A 167 5.26 25.63 -7.76
CA TYR A 167 4.22 26.19 -6.90
C TYR A 167 3.98 25.24 -5.72
N PHE A 168 4.03 23.93 -5.97
CA PHE A 168 3.94 22.85 -4.99
C PHE A 168 5.31 22.31 -4.59
N PRO A 169 5.60 22.07 -3.30
CA PRO A 169 6.89 21.55 -2.85
C PRO A 169 7.20 20.11 -3.30
N ALA A 170 6.19 19.31 -3.66
CA ALA A 170 6.37 17.97 -4.19
C ALA A 170 5.18 17.53 -5.06
N TRP A 171 5.36 16.41 -5.76
CA TRP A 171 4.30 15.71 -6.50
C TRP A 171 4.23 14.24 -6.07
N MET A 172 3.02 13.71 -5.98
CA MET A 172 2.73 12.32 -5.65
C MET A 172 2.14 11.63 -6.88
N MET A 173 2.78 10.54 -7.32
CA MET A 173 2.25 9.67 -8.35
C MET A 173 1.60 8.45 -7.70
N LEU A 174 0.38 8.13 -8.12
CA LEU A 174 -0.39 6.98 -7.64
C LEU A 174 -0.74 6.11 -8.83
N SER A 175 -0.41 4.82 -8.79
CA SER A 175 -0.89 3.85 -9.77
C SER A 175 -1.70 2.75 -9.08
N ARG A 176 -2.94 2.57 -9.54
CA ARG A 176 -3.83 1.49 -9.12
C ARG A 176 -3.82 0.39 -10.17
N PHE A 177 -3.65 -0.84 -9.69
CA PHE A 177 -3.68 -2.06 -10.50
C PHE A 177 -4.77 -2.99 -9.99
N ASP A 178 -5.40 -3.71 -10.92
CA ASP A 178 -6.19 -4.89 -10.60
C ASP A 178 -5.92 -5.99 -11.65
N SER A 179 -6.48 -7.19 -11.46
CA SER A 179 -6.18 -8.35 -12.32
C SER A 179 -6.88 -8.34 -13.68
N THR A 180 -7.85 -7.45 -13.89
CA THR A 180 -8.83 -7.55 -15.00
C THR A 180 -8.92 -6.30 -15.85
N ASN A 181 -8.65 -5.14 -15.28
CA ASN A 181 -8.88 -3.83 -15.87
C ASN A 181 -7.56 -3.13 -16.17
N LYS A 182 -7.67 -2.07 -16.98
CA LYS A 182 -6.57 -1.16 -17.28
C LYS A 182 -6.12 -0.46 -15.99
N PRO A 183 -4.80 -0.25 -15.79
CA PRO A 183 -4.32 0.48 -14.63
C PRO A 183 -4.80 1.93 -14.67
N ILE A 184 -4.86 2.56 -13.51
CA ILE A 184 -5.15 4.00 -13.37
C ILE A 184 -3.89 4.63 -12.79
N THR A 185 -3.28 5.58 -13.48
CA THR A 185 -2.19 6.39 -12.92
C THR A 185 -2.69 7.81 -12.70
N MET A 186 -2.35 8.43 -11.58
CA MET A 186 -2.73 9.80 -11.27
C MET A 186 -1.53 10.56 -10.72
N LEU A 187 -1.43 11.84 -11.08
CA LEU A 187 -0.49 12.77 -10.47
C LEU A 187 -1.24 13.79 -9.61
N LEU A 188 -0.80 13.92 -8.35
CA LEU A 188 -1.37 14.83 -7.36
C LEU A 188 -0.28 15.77 -6.84
N PRO A 189 -0.51 17.09 -6.82
CA PRO A 189 0.39 18.03 -6.16
C PRO A 189 0.33 17.83 -4.64
N VAL A 190 1.49 17.99 -3.99
CA VAL A 190 1.62 17.87 -2.54
C VAL A 190 2.03 19.21 -1.98
N ASP A 191 1.16 19.80 -1.16
CA ASP A 191 1.45 21.04 -0.42
C ASP A 191 2.08 20.77 0.94
N ALA A 192 2.87 21.72 1.43
CA ALA A 192 3.42 21.64 2.77
C ALA A 192 2.30 21.84 3.80
N ILE A 193 2.18 20.91 4.74
CA ILE A 193 1.26 21.00 5.87
C ILE A 193 1.91 21.93 6.90
N SER A 194 1.33 23.10 7.09
CA SER A 194 1.86 24.14 7.98
C SER A 194 1.91 23.66 9.43
N GLU A 195 2.97 24.04 10.14
CA GLU A 195 2.92 24.10 11.60
C GLU A 195 2.00 25.27 11.98
N GLU A 196 0.86 24.98 12.63
CA GLU A 196 0.27 26.03 13.46
C GLU A 196 1.25 26.28 14.61
N THR A 197 1.80 27.49 14.69
CA THR A 197 2.62 27.95 15.80
C THR A 197 1.79 27.91 17.08
N GLN A 198 1.74 26.75 17.73
CA GLN A 198 1.23 26.64 19.08
C GLN A 198 2.31 27.19 20.00
N HIS A 199 1.93 28.23 20.76
CA HIS A 199 2.72 28.73 21.88
C HIS A 199 3.25 27.55 22.69
N GLU A 200 4.57 27.46 22.85
CA GLU A 200 5.20 26.50 23.74
C GLU A 200 4.57 26.61 25.13
N ASP A 201 3.71 25.66 25.48
CA ASP A 201 3.19 25.56 26.85
C ASP A 201 4.38 25.44 27.79
N SER A 202 4.36 26.16 28.92
CA SER A 202 5.41 26.12 29.96
C SER A 202 5.72 24.69 30.44
N CYS A 203 4.74 23.78 30.33
CA CYS A 203 4.88 22.36 30.66
C CYS A 203 5.88 21.62 29.74
N THR A 204 6.06 22.08 28.50
CA THR A 204 6.99 21.50 27.53
C THR A 204 8.43 21.80 27.94
N LYS A 205 8.72 23.02 28.41
CA LYS A 205 10.06 23.47 28.84
C LYS A 205 10.58 22.79 30.11
N GLU A 206 9.70 22.51 31.08
CA GLU A 206 10.07 21.76 32.29
C GLU A 206 10.34 20.28 31.98
N LEU A 207 9.56 19.67 31.08
CA LEU A 207 9.78 18.31 30.64
C LEU A 207 11.07 18.20 29.80
N ASP A 208 11.34 19.17 28.92
CA ASP A 208 12.55 19.26 28.10
C ASP A 208 13.84 19.23 28.95
N ASN A 209 13.83 19.92 30.11
CA ASN A 209 14.95 19.94 31.04
C ASN A 209 15.17 18.59 31.77
N LEU A 210 14.10 17.85 32.07
CA LEU A 210 14.19 16.48 32.62
C LEU A 210 14.56 15.45 31.52
N MET A 211 14.17 15.72 30.27
CA MET A 211 14.36 14.85 29.11
C MET A 211 15.80 14.90 28.54
N ARG A 212 16.50 16.05 28.63
CA ARG A 212 17.93 16.18 28.28
C ARG A 212 18.87 15.39 29.19
N ALA A 213 18.40 14.86 30.32
CA ALA A 213 19.19 14.03 31.24
C ALA A 213 19.34 12.57 30.77
N ALA A 214 18.57 12.13 29.76
CA ALA A 214 18.73 10.83 29.14
C ALA A 214 19.62 10.98 27.89
N ASP A 215 20.89 10.56 27.95
CA ASP A 215 21.91 10.62 26.87
C ASP A 215 21.57 9.87 25.56
N LYS A 216 20.28 9.68 25.22
CA LYS A 216 19.82 8.95 24.04
C LYS A 216 19.21 9.90 23.01
N ASN A 217 19.98 10.23 21.99
CA ASN A 217 19.46 10.91 20.81
C ASN A 217 18.63 9.94 19.97
N TRP A 218 17.41 10.35 19.61
CA TRP A 218 16.59 9.58 18.67
C TRP A 218 17.25 9.55 17.30
N GLN A 219 17.39 8.35 16.73
CA GLN A 219 17.94 8.18 15.38
C GLN A 219 16.80 7.97 14.39
N CYS A 220 16.52 9.02 13.60
CA CYS A 220 15.50 8.99 12.56
C CYS A 220 15.74 7.83 11.57
N PRO A 221 14.82 6.84 11.47
CA PRO A 221 15.05 5.64 10.67
C PRO A 221 15.23 5.87 9.16
N TRP A 222 14.64 6.94 8.62
CA TRP A 222 14.70 7.26 7.20
C TRP A 222 15.75 8.33 6.85
N GLY A 223 16.56 8.80 7.82
CA GLY A 223 17.39 9.98 7.59
C GLY A 223 16.50 11.18 7.25
N TYR A 224 16.90 12.02 6.30
CA TYR A 224 16.12 13.16 5.79
C TYR A 224 15.49 12.83 4.44
N THR A 225 14.21 13.16 4.27
CA THR A 225 13.41 12.90 3.07
C THR A 225 12.54 14.10 2.72
N ILE A 226 11.88 14.06 1.56
CA ILE A 226 10.90 15.08 1.16
C ILE A 226 9.76 15.26 2.19
N ILE A 227 9.42 14.21 2.94
CA ILE A 227 8.38 14.27 3.97
C ILE A 227 8.79 15.19 5.13
N ASP A 228 10.07 15.28 5.46
CA ASP A 228 10.56 16.21 6.48
C ASP A 228 10.42 17.68 6.03
N TYR A 229 10.21 17.92 4.73
CA TYR A 229 9.93 19.24 4.17
C TYR A 229 8.43 19.51 4.04
N VAL A 230 7.64 18.56 3.53
CA VAL A 230 6.20 18.76 3.29
C VAL A 230 5.30 18.43 4.49
N ALA A 231 5.77 17.66 5.46
CA ALA A 231 5.07 17.35 6.70
C ALA A 231 6.06 17.30 7.89
N PRO A 232 6.74 18.41 8.22
CA PRO A 232 7.81 18.45 9.22
C PRO A 232 7.34 18.01 10.62
N THR A 233 6.06 18.20 10.93
CA THR A 233 5.43 17.79 12.19
C THR A 233 5.53 16.30 12.47
N PHE A 234 5.54 15.45 11.44
CA PHE A 234 5.56 13.99 11.63
C PHE A 234 6.81 13.53 12.37
N ARG A 235 7.98 14.00 11.92
CA ARG A 235 9.27 13.66 12.54
C ARG A 235 9.30 14.12 14.00
N LYS A 236 8.86 15.36 14.25
CA LYS A 236 8.82 15.94 15.59
C LYS A 236 7.92 15.14 16.54
N ILE A 237 6.74 14.73 16.09
CA ILE A 237 5.81 13.88 16.87
C ILE A 237 6.50 12.57 17.29
N LEU A 238 7.23 11.92 16.37
CA LEU A 238 7.89 10.65 16.64
C LEU A 238 9.14 10.80 17.53
N GLU A 239 9.88 11.89 17.38
CA GLU A 239 10.98 12.25 18.28
C GLU A 239 10.47 12.48 19.70
N GLU A 240 9.43 13.30 19.88
CA GLU A 240 8.80 13.54 21.19
C GLU A 240 8.21 12.24 21.78
N ASN A 241 7.61 11.36 20.95
CA ASN A 241 7.14 10.04 21.36
C ASN A 241 8.27 9.18 21.92
N PHE A 242 9.41 9.13 21.24
CA PHE A 242 10.59 8.38 21.68
C PHE A 242 11.15 8.90 23.00
N ILE A 243 11.28 10.23 23.12
CA ILE A 243 11.81 10.85 24.34
C ILE A 243 10.84 10.62 25.51
N SER A 244 9.53 10.73 25.28
CA SER A 244 8.48 10.46 26.27
C SER A 244 8.50 9.01 26.78
N LEU A 245 8.75 8.02 25.91
CA LEU A 245 8.88 6.61 26.30
C LEU A 245 10.21 6.34 27.04
N SER A 246 11.31 6.93 26.57
CA SER A 246 12.65 6.74 27.17
C SER A 246 12.75 7.32 28.59
N SER A 247 11.99 8.38 28.88
CA SER A 247 11.93 9.05 30.19
C SER A 247 10.79 8.57 31.10
N ALA A 248 9.98 7.59 30.66
CA ALA A 248 8.81 7.11 31.40
C ALA A 248 9.19 6.57 32.80
N THR A 249 10.28 5.82 32.91
CA THR A 249 10.70 5.23 34.19
C THR A 249 11.10 6.29 35.22
N LEU A 250 11.66 7.42 34.77
CA LEU A 250 12.04 8.54 35.66
C LEU A 250 10.80 9.31 36.10
N THR A 251 9.90 9.62 35.17
CA THR A 251 8.70 10.46 35.42
C THR A 251 7.63 9.76 36.24
N LEU A 252 7.53 8.43 36.18
CA LEU A 252 6.55 7.63 36.93
C LEU A 252 6.91 7.43 38.40
N ASN A 253 8.20 7.53 38.76
CA ASN A 253 8.67 7.36 40.14
C ASN A 253 8.48 8.63 40.99
N ASP A 254 8.31 9.80 40.37
CA ASP A 254 8.24 11.11 41.04
C ASP A 254 6.82 11.57 41.43
N GLY A 255 5.83 10.66 41.46
CA GLY A 255 4.49 10.90 42.03
C GLY A 255 3.36 11.14 41.02
N GLN A 256 2.12 11.22 41.55
CA GLN A 256 0.88 11.16 40.76
C GLN A 256 0.67 12.35 39.81
N ALA A 257 1.18 13.54 40.15
CA ALA A 257 1.09 14.72 39.29
C ALA A 257 1.93 14.57 38.00
N ASN A 258 3.11 13.94 38.09
CA ASN A 258 3.97 13.70 36.93
C ASN A 258 3.40 12.62 36.00
N HIS A 259 2.74 11.60 36.56
CA HIS A 259 1.96 10.63 35.77
C HIS A 259 0.84 11.30 34.95
N VAL A 260 0.10 12.24 35.54
CA VAL A 260 -0.96 12.99 34.83
C VAL A 260 -0.38 13.86 33.72
N LYS A 261 0.72 14.58 34.00
CA LYS A 261 1.43 15.39 33.00
C LYS A 261 1.93 14.54 31.82
N TRP A 262 2.55 13.40 32.11
CA TRP A 262 3.04 12.47 31.08
C TRP A 262 1.90 11.97 30.18
N TRP A 263 0.78 11.53 30.76
CA TRP A 263 -0.39 11.09 29.96
C TRP A 263 -1.03 12.23 29.16
N SER A 264 -1.07 13.45 29.71
CA SER A 264 -1.56 14.62 28.99
C SER A 264 -0.70 14.92 27.75
N HIS A 265 0.63 14.89 27.90
CA HIS A 265 1.56 15.06 26.77
C HIS A 265 1.40 13.95 25.72
N ARG A 266 1.29 12.69 26.13
CA ARG A 266 1.02 11.55 25.24
C ARG A 266 -0.29 11.71 24.44
N MET A 267 -1.35 12.23 25.08
CA MET A 267 -2.61 12.53 24.40
C MET A 267 -2.49 13.68 23.42
N LYS A 268 -1.72 14.73 23.74
CA LYS A 268 -1.40 15.80 22.79
C LYS A 268 -0.73 15.26 21.54
N LEU A 269 0.29 14.40 21.68
CA LEU A 269 0.95 13.74 20.54
C LEU A 269 -0.05 12.96 19.68
N ASN A 270 -0.98 12.23 20.30
CA ASN A 270 -2.02 11.49 19.58
C ASN A 270 -2.96 12.39 18.78
N ASN A 271 -3.34 13.54 19.35
CA ASN A 271 -4.20 14.50 18.67
C ASN A 271 -3.43 15.24 17.56
N HIS A 272 -2.14 15.52 17.75
CA HIS A 272 -1.29 16.09 16.71
C HIS A 272 -1.14 15.15 15.51
N LEU A 273 -0.95 13.85 15.76
CA LEU A 273 -0.91 12.85 14.70
C LEU A 273 -2.27 12.73 13.99
N ASP A 274 -3.40 12.77 14.72
CA ASP A 274 -4.74 12.78 14.12
C ASP A 274 -4.95 13.96 13.19
N LYS A 275 -4.59 15.17 13.66
CA LYS A 275 -4.71 16.41 12.88
C LYS A 275 -3.85 16.34 11.62
N MET A 276 -2.57 15.98 11.76
CA MET A 276 -1.66 15.86 10.62
C MET A 276 -2.19 14.86 9.57
N LEU A 277 -2.75 13.72 9.99
CA LEU A 277 -3.31 12.73 9.04
C LEU A 277 -4.57 13.24 8.34
N LYS A 278 -5.38 14.07 9.00
CA LYS A 278 -6.53 14.76 8.37
C LYS A 278 -6.05 15.79 7.36
N ASP A 279 -5.06 16.60 7.74
CA ASP A 279 -4.46 17.60 6.85
C ASP A 279 -3.81 16.92 5.64
N MET A 280 -3.10 15.80 5.83
CA MET A 280 -2.56 14.99 4.72
C MET A 280 -3.67 14.48 3.79
N GLU A 281 -4.76 13.92 4.33
CA GLU A 281 -5.86 13.43 3.52
C GLU A 281 -6.51 14.57 2.72
N GLU A 282 -6.83 15.69 3.37
CA GLU A 282 -7.53 16.81 2.75
C GLU A 282 -6.63 17.57 1.75
N SER A 283 -5.40 17.90 2.16
CA SER A 283 -4.48 18.72 1.36
C SER A 283 -3.83 17.95 0.22
N TRP A 284 -3.47 16.67 0.40
CA TRP A 284 -2.73 15.92 -0.62
C TRP A 284 -3.62 15.07 -1.52
N LEU A 285 -4.64 14.43 -0.95
CA LEU A 285 -5.53 13.52 -1.70
C LEU A 285 -6.85 14.20 -2.07
N GLY A 286 -7.45 14.92 -1.12
CA GLY A 286 -8.79 15.50 -1.23
C GLY A 286 -9.82 14.46 -1.71
N PRO A 287 -10.55 14.74 -2.80
CA PRO A 287 -11.58 13.83 -3.31
C PRO A 287 -10.99 12.54 -3.92
N TRP A 288 -9.70 12.53 -4.26
CA TRP A 288 -9.02 11.39 -4.90
C TRP A 288 -8.61 10.28 -3.93
N LYS A 289 -8.89 10.41 -2.62
CA LYS A 289 -8.65 9.37 -1.63
C LYS A 289 -9.37 8.05 -1.93
N CYS A 290 -10.45 8.10 -2.71
CA CYS A 290 -11.16 6.92 -3.25
C CYS A 290 -10.23 5.95 -4.00
N LEU A 291 -9.15 6.44 -4.63
CA LEU A 291 -8.18 5.61 -5.36
C LEU A 291 -7.42 4.63 -4.46
N LEU A 292 -7.36 4.89 -3.15
CA LEU A 292 -6.68 4.06 -2.15
C LEU A 292 -7.58 2.96 -1.56
N LEU A 293 -8.88 2.96 -1.86
CA LEU A 293 -9.86 2.02 -1.30
C LEU A 293 -10.03 0.75 -2.15
N GLY A 294 -10.39 -0.36 -1.51
CA GLY A 294 -10.79 -1.58 -2.20
C GLY A 294 -12.10 -1.42 -2.96
N TYR A 295 -12.36 -2.28 -3.94
CA TYR A 295 -13.67 -2.32 -4.59
C TYR A 295 -14.74 -2.78 -3.60
N ASP A 296 -15.94 -2.20 -3.73
CA ASP A 296 -17.11 -2.63 -2.96
C ASP A 296 -17.63 -3.96 -3.47
N LEU A 297 -17.89 -4.89 -2.55
CA LEU A 297 -18.25 -6.27 -2.88
C LEU A 297 -19.73 -6.47 -3.26
N THR A 298 -20.56 -5.43 -3.17
CA THR A 298 -22.03 -5.59 -3.10
C THR A 298 -22.86 -4.86 -4.13
N ASP A 299 -22.32 -4.06 -5.06
CA ASP A 299 -23.20 -3.05 -5.67
C ASP A 299 -23.58 -3.24 -7.14
N GLN A 300 -24.89 -3.40 -7.37
CA GLN A 300 -25.55 -3.33 -8.67
C GLN A 300 -25.93 -1.88 -9.02
N HIS A 301 -26.13 -1.00 -8.02
CA HIS A 301 -26.48 0.41 -8.24
C HIS A 301 -25.31 1.23 -8.79
N ILE A 302 -24.07 0.85 -8.45
CA ILE A 302 -22.86 1.48 -9.00
C ILE A 302 -22.77 1.27 -10.51
N GLU A 303 -23.17 0.11 -11.05
CA GLU A 303 -23.08 -0.18 -12.49
C GLU A 303 -24.08 0.64 -13.32
N GLU A 304 -25.29 0.86 -12.80
CA GLU A 304 -26.29 1.74 -13.43
C GLU A 304 -25.81 3.20 -13.41
N ALA A 305 -25.34 3.69 -12.26
CA ALA A 305 -24.80 5.03 -12.11
C ALA A 305 -23.56 5.26 -13.01
N LEU A 306 -22.68 4.26 -13.09
CA LEU A 306 -21.51 4.26 -13.97
C LEU A 306 -21.91 4.45 -15.44
N THR A 307 -22.86 3.65 -15.91
CA THR A 307 -23.30 3.67 -17.32
C THR A 307 -23.92 5.03 -17.68
N ASN A 308 -24.78 5.56 -16.82
CA ASN A 308 -25.44 6.85 -17.03
C ASN A 308 -24.45 8.02 -17.00
N LEU A 309 -23.52 8.01 -16.05
CA LEU A 309 -22.51 9.06 -15.91
C LEU A 309 -21.54 9.08 -17.10
N ILE A 310 -21.08 7.91 -17.56
CA ILE A 310 -20.23 7.82 -18.75
C ILE A 310 -20.98 8.34 -19.98
N ALA A 311 -22.22 7.88 -20.20
CA ALA A 311 -23.00 8.31 -21.36
C ALA A 311 -23.22 9.83 -21.38
N GLY A 312 -23.50 10.44 -20.22
CA GLY A 312 -23.65 11.89 -20.09
C GLY A 312 -22.32 12.65 -20.30
N LEU A 313 -21.21 12.14 -19.79
CA LEU A 313 -19.89 12.75 -19.98
C LEU A 313 -19.43 12.69 -21.45
N GLU A 314 -19.64 11.56 -22.11
CA GLU A 314 -19.31 11.38 -23.52
C GLU A 314 -20.18 12.23 -24.44
N SER A 315 -21.49 12.35 -24.16
CA SER A 315 -22.41 13.14 -24.98
C SER A 315 -22.18 14.64 -24.87
N GLU A 316 -21.96 15.14 -23.65
CA GLU A 316 -21.86 16.59 -23.38
C GLU A 316 -20.44 17.13 -23.62
N PHE A 317 -19.39 16.37 -23.26
CA PHE A 317 -18.02 16.88 -23.24
C PHE A 317 -17.11 16.27 -24.32
N LYS A 318 -17.59 15.28 -25.10
CA LYS A 318 -16.78 14.51 -26.06
C LYS A 318 -15.47 13.97 -25.44
N PHE A 319 -15.52 13.67 -24.15
CA PHE A 319 -14.38 13.28 -23.35
C PHE A 319 -14.41 11.76 -23.15
N GLU A 320 -13.38 11.05 -23.63
CA GLU A 320 -13.27 9.61 -23.44
C GLU A 320 -12.81 9.32 -22.00
N VAL A 321 -13.75 8.84 -21.18
CA VAL A 321 -13.49 8.58 -19.76
C VAL A 321 -13.08 7.13 -19.55
N ASN A 322 -12.08 6.89 -18.69
CA ASN A 322 -11.79 5.53 -18.25
C ASN A 322 -12.93 5.01 -17.34
N PRO A 323 -13.71 4.00 -17.75
CA PRO A 323 -14.85 3.50 -16.97
C PRO A 323 -14.43 2.96 -15.61
N VAL A 324 -13.21 2.41 -15.52
CA VAL A 324 -12.65 1.87 -14.27
C VAL A 324 -12.44 2.99 -13.26
N LEU A 325 -12.03 4.18 -13.73
CA LEU A 325 -11.80 5.34 -12.86
C LEU A 325 -13.12 5.86 -12.28
N ILE A 326 -14.16 5.99 -13.10
CA ILE A 326 -15.49 6.39 -12.61
C ILE A 326 -16.05 5.36 -11.63
N LYS A 327 -15.87 4.07 -11.91
CA LYS A 327 -16.27 3.00 -10.98
C LYS A 327 -15.57 3.12 -9.62
N VAL A 328 -14.27 3.43 -9.61
CA VAL A 328 -13.52 3.65 -8.36
C VAL A 328 -13.98 4.91 -7.63
N ILE A 329 -14.29 5.99 -8.35
CA ILE A 329 -14.84 7.22 -7.75
C ILE A 329 -16.19 6.92 -7.10
N LEU A 330 -17.13 6.32 -7.84
CA LEU A 330 -18.47 6.03 -7.35
C LEU A 330 -18.46 5.06 -6.17
N GLY A 331 -17.62 4.02 -6.19
CA GLY A 331 -17.50 3.07 -5.09
C GLY A 331 -16.63 3.55 -3.93
N GLY A 332 -15.87 4.63 -4.09
CA GLY A 332 -14.92 5.10 -3.06
C GLY A 332 -15.29 6.43 -2.41
N ALA A 333 -16.11 7.24 -3.06
CA ALA A 333 -16.53 8.54 -2.56
C ALA A 333 -17.46 8.41 -1.35
N MET A 334 -17.28 9.31 -0.37
CA MET A 334 -18.09 9.34 0.85
C MET A 334 -19.32 10.24 0.73
N SER A 335 -19.36 11.09 -0.30
CA SER A 335 -20.46 12.01 -0.56
C SER A 335 -20.61 12.29 -2.06
N VAL A 336 -21.79 12.77 -2.46
CA VAL A 336 -22.03 13.23 -3.83
C VAL A 336 -21.11 14.40 -4.20
N ASP A 337 -20.80 15.27 -3.23
CA ASP A 337 -19.87 16.40 -3.43
C ASP A 337 -18.45 15.91 -3.78
N GLU A 338 -17.97 14.83 -3.16
CA GLU A 338 -16.66 14.24 -3.50
C GLU A 338 -16.65 13.66 -4.93
N VAL A 339 -17.74 13.04 -5.37
CA VAL A 339 -17.90 12.58 -6.77
C VAL A 339 -17.89 13.78 -7.71
N GLN A 340 -18.62 14.84 -7.39
CA GLN A 340 -18.68 16.07 -8.16
C GLN A 340 -17.29 16.71 -8.29
N ASP A 341 -16.53 16.78 -7.20
CA ASP A 341 -15.18 17.32 -7.21
C ASP A 341 -14.22 16.48 -8.07
N CYS A 342 -14.27 15.13 -7.97
CA CYS A 342 -13.48 14.26 -8.83
C CYS A 342 -13.80 14.48 -10.32
N VAL A 343 -15.08 14.42 -10.69
CA VAL A 343 -15.52 14.52 -12.09
C VAL A 343 -15.24 15.91 -12.65
N SER A 344 -15.47 16.97 -11.87
CA SER A 344 -15.14 18.33 -12.27
C SER A 344 -13.64 18.49 -12.55
N GLN A 345 -12.79 17.88 -11.73
CA GLN A 345 -11.33 17.89 -11.95
C GLN A 345 -10.92 17.05 -13.16
N LEU A 346 -11.55 15.89 -13.41
CA LEU A 346 -11.30 15.07 -14.62
C LEU A 346 -11.50 15.87 -15.91
N ILE A 347 -12.59 16.62 -15.97
CA ILE A 347 -12.93 17.44 -17.14
C ILE A 347 -11.97 18.63 -17.23
N SER A 348 -11.63 19.26 -16.10
CA SER A 348 -10.75 20.44 -16.06
C SER A 348 -9.33 20.12 -16.54
N TYR A 349 -8.79 18.98 -16.12
CA TYR A 349 -7.40 18.61 -16.34
C TYR A 349 -7.19 17.54 -17.43
N LYS A 350 -8.25 17.19 -18.18
CA LYS A 350 -8.24 16.12 -19.19
C LYS A 350 -7.63 14.81 -18.65
N GLY A 351 -8.18 14.31 -17.55
CA GLY A 351 -7.91 12.95 -17.09
C GLY A 351 -6.99 12.86 -15.87
N TYR A 352 -5.80 12.29 -16.03
CA TYR A 352 -5.01 11.67 -14.96
C TYR A 352 -4.29 12.64 -14.00
N PHE A 353 -4.83 13.84 -13.81
CA PHE A 353 -4.33 14.88 -12.90
C PHE A 353 -5.44 15.27 -11.93
N GLY A 354 -5.08 15.46 -10.67
CA GLY A 354 -6.00 15.84 -9.61
C GLY A 354 -5.37 16.82 -8.64
N ARG A 355 -6.15 17.29 -7.68
CA ARG A 355 -5.68 18.13 -6.57
C ARG A 355 -6.45 17.89 -5.28
N GLY A 356 -5.77 18.09 -4.17
CA GLY A 356 -6.40 18.19 -2.85
C GLY A 356 -7.05 19.56 -2.62
N GLY A 357 -7.62 19.73 -1.41
CA GLY A 357 -8.38 20.92 -1.02
C GLY A 357 -7.54 22.20 -1.04
N CYS A 358 -6.29 22.14 -0.57
CA CYS A 358 -5.44 23.31 -0.35
C CYS A 358 -4.69 23.81 -1.60
N CYS A 359 -4.73 23.05 -2.70
CA CYS A 359 -3.87 23.34 -3.85
C CYS A 359 -4.25 24.62 -4.62
N GLY A 360 -5.41 25.23 -4.35
CA GLY A 360 -5.89 26.46 -4.99
C GLY A 360 -6.15 26.28 -6.49
N LYS A 361 -7.39 26.51 -6.94
CA LYS A 361 -7.76 26.34 -8.36
C LYS A 361 -6.84 27.13 -9.32
N ASP A 362 -6.30 28.26 -8.86
CA ASP A 362 -5.47 29.16 -9.64
C ASP A 362 -4.03 28.65 -9.89
N ARG A 363 -3.49 27.79 -9.03
CA ARG A 363 -2.09 27.32 -9.12
C ARG A 363 -1.89 26.22 -10.17
N LEU A 364 -2.97 25.65 -10.69
CA LEU A 364 -2.97 24.61 -11.73
C LEU A 364 -3.55 25.12 -13.06
N ARG A 365 -3.64 26.44 -13.27
CA ARG A 365 -4.17 27.00 -14.53
C ARG A 365 -3.39 26.55 -15.76
N ALA A 366 -2.08 26.32 -15.65
CA ALA A 366 -1.25 25.79 -16.74
C ALA A 366 -1.64 24.37 -17.18
N LEU A 367 -2.27 23.60 -16.28
CA LEU A 367 -2.82 22.26 -16.53
C LEU A 367 -4.29 22.27 -16.97
N SER A 368 -4.96 23.41 -16.83
CA SER A 368 -6.39 23.56 -17.15
C SER A 368 -6.55 23.73 -18.66
N SER A 369 -6.67 22.60 -19.35
CA SER A 369 -6.85 22.57 -20.82
C SER A 369 -8.20 23.13 -21.30
N CYS A 370 -9.15 23.33 -20.39
CA CYS A 370 -10.46 23.89 -20.67
C CYS A 370 -10.68 25.12 -19.78
N CYS A 371 -10.97 26.26 -20.40
CA CYS A 371 -11.83 27.26 -19.76
C CYS A 371 -13.20 26.61 -19.67
N ILE A 372 -13.45 25.78 -18.64
CA ILE A 372 -14.79 25.26 -18.40
C ILE A 372 -15.64 26.48 -18.04
N GLU A 373 -16.51 26.88 -18.97
CA GLU A 373 -17.52 27.89 -18.71
C GLU A 373 -18.37 27.43 -17.51
N SER A 374 -18.79 28.36 -16.64
CA SER A 374 -19.57 28.04 -15.42
C SER A 374 -20.74 27.09 -15.69
N GLU A 375 -21.34 27.20 -16.87
CA GLU A 375 -22.47 26.39 -17.37
C GLU A 375 -22.14 24.89 -17.51
N ALA A 376 -20.91 24.54 -17.91
CA ALA A 376 -20.47 23.15 -18.01
C ALA A 376 -20.34 22.48 -16.63
N LEU A 377 -19.93 23.24 -15.61
CA LEU A 377 -19.84 22.73 -14.23
C LEU A 377 -21.23 22.51 -13.61
N GLU A 378 -22.18 23.41 -13.90
CA GLU A 378 -23.59 23.26 -13.51
C GLU A 378 -24.25 22.05 -14.18
N THR A 379 -23.88 21.75 -15.43
CA THR A 379 -24.35 20.57 -16.17
C THR A 379 -23.85 19.28 -15.54
N VAL A 380 -22.56 19.23 -15.14
CA VAL A 380 -21.96 18.10 -14.42
C VAL A 380 -22.66 17.89 -13.07
N GLU A 381 -22.92 18.97 -12.35
CA GLU A 381 -23.64 18.91 -11.07
C GLU A 381 -25.04 18.31 -11.23
N CYS A 382 -25.81 18.76 -12.24
CA CYS A 382 -27.12 18.20 -12.55
C CYS A 382 -27.04 16.71 -12.94
N LEU A 383 -26.05 16.33 -13.75
CA LEU A 383 -25.84 14.95 -14.18
C LEU A 383 -25.54 14.03 -12.98
N ILE A 384 -24.66 14.45 -12.09
CA ILE A 384 -24.27 13.65 -10.92
C ILE A 384 -25.42 13.55 -9.93
N LYS A 385 -26.11 14.65 -9.61
CA LYS A 385 -27.26 14.63 -8.70
C LYS A 385 -28.43 13.80 -9.21
N SER A 386 -28.65 13.77 -10.51
CA SER A 386 -29.71 12.93 -11.12
C SER A 386 -29.34 11.44 -11.19
N THR A 387 -28.05 11.13 -11.14
CA THR A 387 -27.52 9.76 -11.27
C THR A 387 -27.21 9.13 -9.91
N VAL A 388 -26.75 9.93 -8.94
CA VAL A 388 -26.28 9.49 -7.63
C VAL A 388 -27.24 10.05 -6.56
N ASN A 389 -28.26 9.25 -6.21
CA ASN A 389 -29.29 9.69 -5.27
C ASN A 389 -28.82 9.63 -3.80
N GLU A 390 -28.21 8.52 -3.37
CA GLU A 390 -27.55 8.37 -2.06
C GLU A 390 -26.42 7.32 -2.18
N LEU A 391 -25.19 7.67 -1.79
CA LEU A 391 -24.10 6.69 -1.67
C LEU A 391 -24.26 5.98 -0.32
N THR A 392 -24.49 4.67 -0.36
CA THR A 392 -24.53 3.86 0.88
C THR A 392 -23.15 3.63 1.43
N GLU A 393 -22.99 3.66 2.76
CA GLU A 393 -21.74 3.25 3.40
C GLU A 393 -21.40 1.80 3.02
N PRO A 394 -20.24 1.54 2.40
CA PRO A 394 -19.89 0.20 2.00
C PRO A 394 -19.56 -0.68 3.22
N VAL A 395 -20.20 -1.83 3.27
CA VAL A 395 -20.15 -2.75 4.43
C VAL A 395 -18.94 -3.69 4.36
N ASP A 396 -18.39 -3.96 3.17
CA ASP A 396 -17.22 -4.82 2.99
C ASP A 396 -16.47 -4.46 1.69
N ARG A 397 -15.15 -4.27 1.79
CA ARG A 397 -14.26 -3.87 0.69
C ARG A 397 -13.18 -4.92 0.47
N ASP A 398 -12.76 -5.08 -0.79
CA ASP A 398 -11.59 -5.90 -1.11
C ASP A 398 -10.33 -5.39 -0.38
N PRO A 399 -9.40 -6.28 0.03
CA PRO A 399 -8.16 -5.86 0.64
C PRO A 399 -7.26 -5.13 -0.36
N VAL A 400 -6.50 -4.15 0.12
CA VAL A 400 -5.57 -3.35 -0.69
C VAL A 400 -4.13 -3.67 -0.32
N ILE A 401 -3.26 -3.75 -1.32
CA ILE A 401 -1.82 -3.90 -1.11
C ILE A 401 -1.13 -2.60 -1.56
N PHE A 402 -0.48 -1.91 -0.63
CA PHE A 402 0.35 -0.76 -0.91
C PHE A 402 1.78 -1.17 -1.25
N VAL A 403 2.25 -0.65 -2.38
CA VAL A 403 3.66 -0.70 -2.80
C VAL A 403 4.20 0.73 -2.69
N LEU A 404 4.95 0.99 -1.62
CA LEU A 404 5.32 2.34 -1.21
C LEU A 404 6.77 2.67 -1.58
N ASP A 405 7.01 3.89 -2.06
CA ASP A 405 8.35 4.41 -2.26
C ASP A 405 9.10 4.59 -0.92
N THR A 406 10.43 4.51 -0.98
CA THR A 406 11.29 4.62 0.20
C THR A 406 11.12 5.95 0.94
N ASN A 407 10.69 7.00 0.23
CA ASN A 407 10.44 8.33 0.79
C ASN A 407 9.07 8.47 1.47
N VAL A 408 8.15 7.51 1.30
CA VAL A 408 6.77 7.58 1.82
C VAL A 408 6.40 6.41 2.73
N GLN A 409 7.23 5.37 2.79
CA GLN A 409 6.97 4.15 3.55
C GLN A 409 6.88 4.35 5.08
N MET A 410 7.45 5.40 5.67
CA MET A 410 7.36 5.61 7.13
C MET A 410 6.02 6.20 7.59
N LEU A 411 5.23 6.76 6.69
CA LEU A 411 3.93 7.34 7.03
C LEU A 411 2.92 6.23 7.35
N PRO A 412 2.02 6.45 8.33
CA PRO A 412 1.00 5.49 8.69
C PRO A 412 -0.24 5.63 7.80
N TRP A 413 -0.10 5.39 6.50
CA TRP A 413 -1.16 5.51 5.48
C TRP A 413 -2.48 4.84 5.89
N GLU A 414 -2.40 3.69 6.56
CA GLU A 414 -3.55 2.91 7.05
C GLU A 414 -4.38 3.62 8.13
N ASN A 415 -3.90 4.76 8.63
CA ASN A 415 -4.57 5.57 9.65
C ASN A 415 -5.16 6.88 9.10
N LEU A 416 -5.01 7.15 7.80
CA LEU A 416 -5.76 8.21 7.12
C LEU A 416 -7.26 8.00 7.37
N PRO A 417 -8.04 9.06 7.67
CA PRO A 417 -9.46 8.94 8.03
C PRO A 417 -10.28 7.97 7.17
N ALA A 418 -10.20 8.06 5.85
CA ALA A 418 -10.91 7.20 4.90
C ALA A 418 -10.42 5.73 4.91
N LEU A 419 -9.17 5.49 5.31
CA LEU A 419 -8.53 4.18 5.26
C LEU A 419 -8.57 3.41 6.58
N ARG A 420 -9.04 4.01 7.68
CA ARG A 420 -9.03 3.39 9.01
C ARG A 420 -9.74 2.04 9.09
N ASN A 421 -10.74 1.83 8.23
CA ASN A 421 -11.54 0.61 8.13
C ASN A 421 -11.15 -0.29 6.94
N GLN A 422 -10.22 0.15 6.11
CA GLN A 422 -9.78 -0.61 4.95
C GLN A 422 -8.76 -1.66 5.39
N GLU A 423 -8.93 -2.89 4.92
CA GLU A 423 -7.92 -3.93 5.08
C GLU A 423 -6.73 -3.63 4.15
N ILE A 424 -5.56 -3.36 4.73
CA ILE A 424 -4.37 -2.92 4.00
C ILE A 424 -3.16 -3.78 4.35
N TYR A 425 -2.38 -4.13 3.32
CA TYR A 425 -1.08 -4.77 3.43
C TYR A 425 -0.01 -3.92 2.74
N ARG A 426 1.25 -4.05 3.16
CA ARG A 426 2.41 -3.42 2.52
C ARG A 426 3.28 -4.45 1.84
N MET A 427 3.68 -4.18 0.60
CA MET A 427 4.64 -4.99 -0.13
C MET A 427 5.74 -4.13 -0.73
N PRO A 428 6.97 -4.66 -0.83
CA PRO A 428 8.09 -3.87 -1.31
C PRO A 428 8.05 -3.60 -2.82
N SER A 429 7.44 -4.48 -3.60
CA SER A 429 7.30 -4.36 -5.05
C SER A 429 6.14 -5.22 -5.56
N ILE A 430 5.67 -4.92 -6.77
CA ILE A 430 4.67 -5.76 -7.46
C ILE A 430 5.25 -7.16 -7.75
N GLY A 431 6.54 -7.26 -8.08
CA GLY A 431 7.23 -8.56 -8.23
C GLY A 431 7.16 -9.41 -6.97
N SER A 432 7.30 -8.78 -5.80
CA SER A 432 7.18 -9.46 -4.51
C SER A 432 5.76 -9.94 -4.22
N VAL A 433 4.73 -9.18 -4.62
CA VAL A 433 3.32 -9.60 -4.55
C VAL A 433 3.11 -10.89 -5.34
N PHE A 434 3.54 -10.91 -6.61
CA PHE A 434 3.44 -12.08 -7.46
C PHE A 434 4.18 -13.29 -6.89
N LEU A 435 5.38 -13.08 -6.35
CA LEU A 435 6.15 -14.15 -5.72
C LEU A 435 5.42 -14.76 -4.52
N ALA A 436 4.89 -13.93 -3.62
CA ALA A 436 4.15 -14.37 -2.45
C ALA A 436 2.90 -15.17 -2.83
N LEU A 437 2.11 -14.67 -3.79
CA LEU A 437 0.91 -15.35 -4.29
C LEU A 437 1.24 -16.66 -5.02
N THR A 438 2.29 -16.68 -5.84
CA THR A 438 2.69 -17.89 -6.59
C THR A 438 3.19 -19.01 -5.67
N ARG A 439 3.94 -18.66 -4.61
CA ARG A 439 4.37 -19.62 -3.58
C ARG A 439 3.16 -20.30 -2.91
N SER A 440 2.07 -19.57 -2.71
CA SER A 440 0.85 -20.10 -2.08
C SER A 440 0.05 -21.04 -3.00
N ASN A 441 0.01 -20.78 -4.32
CA ASN A 441 -0.73 -21.60 -5.28
C ASN A 441 -0.11 -22.99 -5.53
N ASN A 442 1.19 -23.16 -5.32
CA ASN A 442 1.87 -24.45 -5.51
C ASN A 442 1.47 -25.54 -4.50
N TYR A 443 0.78 -25.19 -3.42
CA TYR A 443 0.25 -26.14 -2.44
C TYR A 443 -1.06 -26.82 -2.90
N TRP A 444 -1.78 -26.24 -3.86
CA TRP A 444 -3.10 -26.71 -4.30
C TRP A 444 -3.03 -27.32 -5.72
N LYS A 445 -2.42 -28.50 -5.86
CA LYS A 445 -2.37 -29.24 -7.14
C LYS A 445 -3.66 -29.98 -7.51
N ASP A 446 -4.69 -29.96 -6.66
CA ASP A 446 -5.97 -30.57 -6.99
C ASP A 446 -6.88 -29.59 -7.75
N ALA A 447 -6.92 -29.75 -9.07
CA ALA A 447 -7.70 -28.99 -10.05
C ALA A 447 -9.25 -29.02 -9.87
N ARG A 448 -9.75 -29.41 -8.68
CA ARG A 448 -11.18 -29.59 -8.38
C ARG A 448 -11.75 -28.59 -7.37
N VAL A 449 -10.92 -27.74 -6.77
CA VAL A 449 -11.37 -26.72 -5.82
C VAL A 449 -10.91 -25.36 -6.33
N ILE A 450 -11.86 -24.46 -6.62
CA ILE A 450 -11.56 -23.03 -6.79
C ILE A 450 -11.17 -22.53 -5.39
N ALA A 451 -9.90 -22.68 -5.04
CA ALA A 451 -9.35 -22.19 -3.79
C ALA A 451 -9.22 -20.66 -3.87
N PRO A 452 -9.40 -19.92 -2.77
CA PRO A 452 -9.13 -18.48 -2.76
C PRO A 452 -7.67 -18.24 -3.15
N PRO A 453 -7.35 -17.14 -3.86
CA PRO A 453 -6.02 -16.86 -4.41
C PRO A 453 -4.97 -16.50 -3.35
N PHE A 454 -5.27 -16.75 -2.07
CA PHE A 454 -4.56 -16.23 -0.92
C PHE A 454 -3.98 -17.37 -0.07
N PRO A 455 -2.77 -17.19 0.51
CA PRO A 455 -2.22 -18.13 1.48
C PRO A 455 -3.15 -18.32 2.68
N ALA A 456 -3.04 -19.46 3.34
CA ALA A 456 -3.82 -19.79 4.54
C ALA A 456 -2.93 -20.29 5.68
N ILE A 457 -3.17 -19.78 6.89
CA ILE A 457 -2.48 -20.15 8.12
C ILE A 457 -3.45 -20.73 9.14
N ASP A 458 -3.00 -21.72 9.90
CA ASP A 458 -3.67 -22.18 11.11
C ASP A 458 -3.18 -21.40 12.32
N PRO A 459 -4.03 -20.58 12.96
CA PRO A 459 -3.62 -19.82 14.14
C PRO A 459 -3.35 -20.71 15.37
N PHE A 460 -3.75 -21.99 15.35
CA PHE A 460 -3.46 -22.95 16.41
C PHE A 460 -2.11 -23.65 16.22
N ASN A 461 -1.54 -23.65 15.00
CA ASN A 461 -0.18 -24.09 14.75
C ASN A 461 0.80 -22.92 14.97
N ALA A 462 0.91 -22.48 16.23
CA ALA A 462 1.67 -21.30 16.60
C ALA A 462 2.89 -21.63 17.48
N PHE A 463 3.95 -20.84 17.33
CA PHE A 463 5.08 -20.77 18.26
C PHE A 463 5.19 -19.36 18.85
N TYR A 464 5.29 -19.24 20.18
CA TYR A 464 5.44 -17.94 20.84
C TYR A 464 6.83 -17.75 21.48
N LEU A 465 7.33 -16.51 21.44
CA LEU A 465 8.46 -16.02 22.20
C LEU A 465 8.02 -14.80 23.01
N LEU A 466 7.89 -14.98 24.32
CA LEU A 466 7.31 -14.01 25.25
C LEU A 466 8.37 -13.55 26.26
N ASN A 467 8.58 -12.24 26.39
CA ASN A 467 9.53 -11.66 27.33
C ASN A 467 10.93 -12.35 27.34
N PRO A 468 11.62 -12.49 26.19
CA PRO A 468 12.90 -13.19 26.14
C PRO A 468 14.02 -12.49 26.92
N SER A 469 13.88 -11.18 27.19
CA SER A 469 14.83 -10.39 27.98
C SER A 469 14.58 -10.47 29.49
N GLY A 470 13.41 -10.95 29.91
CA GLY A 470 13.03 -11.07 31.32
C GLY A 470 12.55 -9.77 31.98
N ASP A 471 12.57 -8.63 31.30
CA ASP A 471 12.25 -7.30 31.83
C ASP A 471 10.81 -6.82 31.56
N LEU A 472 10.04 -7.57 30.76
CA LEU A 472 8.63 -7.29 30.44
C LEU A 472 7.66 -8.16 31.26
N SER A 473 7.75 -8.09 32.58
CA SER A 473 6.94 -8.93 33.49
C SER A 473 5.44 -8.74 33.30
N SER A 474 4.97 -7.50 33.14
CA SER A 474 3.54 -7.19 32.93
C SER A 474 3.01 -7.82 31.65
N THR A 475 3.76 -7.77 30.55
CA THR A 475 3.39 -8.39 29.28
C THR A 475 3.40 -9.90 29.39
N GLN A 476 4.38 -10.46 30.10
CA GLN A 476 4.41 -11.90 30.36
C GLN A 476 3.17 -12.35 31.14
N GLU A 477 2.81 -11.66 32.22
CA GLU A 477 1.63 -11.96 33.02
C GLU A 477 0.32 -11.89 32.20
N GLU A 478 0.21 -10.92 31.30
CA GLU A 478 -0.99 -10.74 30.46
C GLU A 478 -1.22 -11.91 29.49
N PHE A 479 -0.14 -12.48 28.91
CA PHE A 479 -0.25 -13.48 27.84
C PHE A 479 0.08 -14.92 28.25
N ASP A 480 0.87 -15.14 29.30
CA ASP A 480 1.38 -16.47 29.65
C ASP A 480 0.25 -17.49 29.90
N GLN A 481 -0.80 -17.09 30.65
CA GLN A 481 -1.95 -17.97 30.87
C GLN A 481 -2.75 -18.20 29.58
N MET A 482 -2.92 -17.18 28.75
CA MET A 482 -3.65 -17.28 27.49
C MET A 482 -2.94 -18.28 26.55
N PHE A 483 -1.62 -18.17 26.38
CA PHE A 483 -0.86 -19.02 25.47
C PHE A 483 -0.81 -20.47 25.95
N LYS A 484 -0.70 -20.69 27.28
CA LYS A 484 -0.80 -22.03 27.88
C LYS A 484 -2.17 -22.67 27.65
N ASN A 485 -3.26 -21.90 27.72
CA ASN A 485 -4.61 -22.42 27.49
C ASN A 485 -4.83 -22.90 26.04
N TYR A 486 -4.11 -22.33 25.08
CA TYR A 486 -4.15 -22.77 23.67
C TYR A 486 -3.15 -23.88 23.34
N GLU A 487 -2.40 -24.38 24.34
CA GLU A 487 -1.37 -25.41 24.19
C GLU A 487 -0.31 -25.07 23.12
N TRP A 488 -0.07 -23.79 22.90
CA TRP A 488 0.96 -23.34 21.95
C TRP A 488 2.35 -23.68 22.45
N LYS A 489 3.26 -24.01 21.53
CA LYS A 489 4.67 -24.20 21.86
C LYS A 489 5.33 -22.83 22.00
N GLY A 490 6.26 -22.68 22.93
CA GLY A 490 6.97 -21.41 23.04
C GLY A 490 7.95 -21.32 24.20
N LYS A 491 8.54 -20.14 24.34
CA LYS A 491 9.43 -19.76 25.44
C LYS A 491 8.93 -18.48 26.10
N ALA A 492 8.98 -18.44 27.44
CA ALA A 492 8.58 -17.29 28.24
C ALA A 492 9.65 -16.94 29.28
N GLY A 493 10.09 -15.68 29.32
CA GLY A 493 10.97 -15.16 30.39
C GLY A 493 12.47 -15.43 30.23
N TYR A 494 12.89 -16.04 29.12
CA TYR A 494 14.32 -16.31 28.85
C TYR A 494 14.64 -16.34 27.35
N ALA A 495 15.90 -16.05 27.03
CA ALA A 495 16.37 -15.98 25.65
C ALA A 495 16.37 -17.37 24.96
N PRO A 496 15.96 -17.45 23.69
CA PRO A 496 16.05 -18.66 22.88
C PRO A 496 17.45 -18.80 22.24
N THR A 497 17.74 -19.97 21.69
CA THR A 497 18.84 -20.14 20.73
C THR A 497 18.38 -19.75 19.32
N ALA A 498 19.32 -19.38 18.45
CA ALA A 498 19.00 -19.02 17.07
C ALA A 498 18.42 -20.23 16.30
N GLU A 499 18.95 -21.43 16.53
CA GLU A 499 18.50 -22.66 15.88
C GLU A 499 17.06 -23.00 16.23
N GLU A 500 16.66 -22.83 17.49
CA GLU A 500 15.28 -23.04 17.92
C GLU A 500 14.31 -22.07 17.21
N LEU A 501 14.69 -20.80 17.05
CA LEU A 501 13.86 -19.82 16.34
C LEU A 501 13.77 -20.12 14.85
N VAL A 502 14.87 -20.52 14.21
CA VAL A 502 14.88 -20.95 12.80
C VAL A 502 13.95 -22.16 12.62
N LEU A 503 13.99 -23.14 13.53
CA LEU A 503 13.08 -24.30 13.50
C LEU A 503 11.62 -23.90 13.77
N ALA A 504 11.39 -22.97 14.69
CA ALA A 504 10.05 -22.46 14.99
C ALA A 504 9.43 -21.78 13.77
N LEU A 505 10.16 -20.84 13.15
CA LEU A 505 9.74 -20.10 11.96
C LEU A 505 9.49 -21.02 10.76
N ARG A 506 10.23 -22.12 10.63
CA ARG A 506 10.08 -23.07 9.52
C ARG A 506 8.89 -24.01 9.69
N ASN A 507 8.61 -24.45 10.92
CA ASN A 507 7.72 -25.59 11.20
C ASN A 507 6.32 -25.21 11.70
N HIS A 508 6.06 -23.93 11.97
CA HIS A 508 4.76 -23.42 12.42
C HIS A 508 4.16 -22.50 11.37
N ASP A 509 2.85 -22.32 11.42
CA ASP A 509 2.14 -21.41 10.52
C ASP A 509 2.15 -19.96 11.06
N LEU A 510 2.24 -19.81 12.38
CA LEU A 510 2.20 -18.52 13.08
C LEU A 510 3.35 -18.42 14.10
N PHE A 511 4.08 -17.31 14.07
CA PHE A 511 5.11 -16.95 15.04
C PHE A 511 4.70 -15.69 15.79
N LEU A 512 4.66 -15.77 17.11
CA LEU A 512 4.23 -14.69 18.00
C LEU A 512 5.42 -14.19 18.81
N TYR A 513 5.80 -12.93 18.64
CA TYR A 513 6.91 -12.31 19.35
C TYR A 513 6.42 -11.15 20.20
N PHE A 514 6.71 -11.20 21.50
CA PHE A 514 6.41 -10.15 22.48
C PHE A 514 7.69 -9.81 23.24
N GLY A 515 8.37 -8.75 22.82
CA GLY A 515 9.69 -8.39 23.32
C GLY A 515 10.24 -7.12 22.67
N HIS A 516 11.49 -6.76 23.00
CA HIS A 516 12.13 -5.56 22.45
C HIS A 516 12.45 -5.70 20.96
N GLY A 517 12.20 -4.65 20.18
CA GLY A 517 12.54 -4.63 18.75
C GLY A 517 11.78 -5.69 17.95
N SER A 518 12.44 -6.29 16.97
CA SER A 518 11.87 -7.33 16.10
C SER A 518 12.38 -8.75 16.41
N GLY A 519 13.13 -8.92 17.50
CA GLY A 519 13.79 -10.19 17.84
C GLY A 519 15.09 -10.45 17.07
N THR A 520 15.61 -9.46 16.33
CA THR A 520 16.86 -9.57 15.56
C THR A 520 18.10 -9.86 16.42
N GLN A 521 18.02 -9.57 17.72
CA GLN A 521 19.05 -9.92 18.70
C GLN A 521 19.12 -11.43 19.00
N TYR A 522 18.07 -12.18 18.69
CA TYR A 522 17.98 -13.63 18.92
C TYR A 522 18.13 -14.44 17.63
N VAL A 523 17.66 -13.90 16.50
CA VAL A 523 17.84 -14.50 15.17
C VAL A 523 18.06 -13.38 14.16
N SER A 524 19.20 -13.41 13.47
CA SER A 524 19.53 -12.35 12.50
C SER A 524 18.66 -12.45 11.24
N GLY A 525 18.38 -11.31 10.59
CA GLY A 525 17.63 -11.29 9.32
C GLY A 525 18.24 -12.18 8.24
N LYS A 526 19.58 -12.27 8.18
CA LYS A 526 20.31 -13.16 7.25
C LYS A 526 20.07 -14.65 7.51
N GLU A 527 19.82 -15.05 8.75
CA GLU A 527 19.46 -16.45 9.06
C GLU A 527 18.01 -16.73 8.64
N ILE A 528 17.11 -15.75 8.84
CA ILE A 528 15.71 -15.86 8.38
C ILE A 528 15.65 -15.95 6.86
N GLU A 529 16.40 -15.11 6.14
CA GLU A 529 16.45 -15.06 4.67
C GLU A 529 16.91 -16.37 4.02
N LYS A 530 17.59 -17.25 4.76
CA LYS A 530 17.97 -18.60 4.27
C LYS A 530 16.81 -19.60 4.26
N LEU A 531 15.69 -19.27 4.88
CA LEU A 531 14.51 -20.13 4.90
C LEU A 531 13.79 -20.09 3.56
N ASP A 532 13.31 -21.25 3.10
CA ASP A 532 12.45 -21.34 1.92
C ASP A 532 10.94 -21.20 2.25
N ASN A 533 10.60 -21.35 3.53
CA ASN A 533 9.25 -21.23 4.06
C ASN A 533 9.34 -20.66 5.47
N CYS A 534 8.56 -19.61 5.74
CA CYS A 534 8.58 -18.88 7.00
C CYS A 534 7.13 -18.66 7.47
N ALA A 535 6.90 -18.80 8.76
CA ALA A 535 5.61 -18.56 9.41
C ALA A 535 5.11 -17.13 9.15
N ALA A 536 3.79 -16.93 9.18
CA ALA A 536 3.25 -15.60 9.41
C ALA A 536 3.72 -15.10 10.78
N ALA A 537 3.97 -13.81 10.93
CA ALA A 537 4.58 -13.27 12.14
C ALA A 537 3.80 -12.11 12.75
N LEU A 538 3.67 -12.12 14.08
CA LEU A 538 3.21 -10.99 14.88
C LEU A 538 4.39 -10.50 15.74
N LEU A 539 5.00 -9.38 15.36
CA LEU A 539 6.21 -8.84 15.99
C LEU A 539 5.88 -7.65 16.89
N MET A 540 5.43 -7.92 18.12
CA MET A 540 5.00 -6.90 19.09
C MET A 540 6.18 -6.38 19.90
N GLY A 541 6.95 -5.49 19.28
CA GLY A 541 8.03 -4.75 19.91
C GLY A 541 8.24 -3.38 19.28
N CYS A 542 8.95 -2.49 19.98
CA CYS A 542 9.21 -1.13 19.51
C CYS A 542 9.94 -1.13 18.16
N SER A 543 9.44 -0.38 17.18
CA SER A 543 10.07 -0.21 15.86
C SER A 543 10.37 -1.53 15.14
N SER A 544 9.61 -2.59 15.40
CA SER A 544 9.82 -3.93 14.83
C SER A 544 9.56 -3.98 13.32
N GLY A 545 8.69 -3.10 12.83
CA GLY A 545 8.25 -2.96 11.44
C GLY A 545 8.87 -1.79 10.69
N THR A 546 9.78 -1.05 11.33
CA THR A 546 10.47 0.09 10.72
C THR A 546 11.45 -0.37 9.66
N LEU A 547 11.43 0.28 8.50
CA LEU A 547 12.43 0.10 7.45
C LEU A 547 13.45 1.23 7.53
N ARG A 548 14.71 0.89 7.78
CA ARG A 548 15.81 1.84 7.96
C ARG A 548 16.48 2.14 6.62
N CYS A 549 16.53 3.41 6.24
CA CYS A 549 17.26 3.88 5.08
C CYS A 549 18.70 4.25 5.48
N LYS A 550 19.68 3.85 4.67
CA LYS A 550 21.09 4.22 4.88
C LYS A 550 21.61 4.87 3.60
N GLY A 551 21.51 6.19 3.49
CA GLY A 551 21.90 6.90 2.26
C GLY A 551 21.17 6.33 1.04
N CYS A 552 21.94 5.96 0.00
CA CYS A 552 21.43 5.38 -1.24
C CYS A 552 21.24 3.85 -1.20
N TYR A 553 21.42 3.18 -0.06
CA TYR A 553 21.19 1.74 0.04
C TYR A 553 19.71 1.40 0.21
N ALA A 554 19.34 0.21 -0.27
CA ALA A 554 18.01 -0.36 -0.07
C ALA A 554 17.59 -0.32 1.41
N PRO A 555 16.32 0.02 1.71
CA PRO A 555 15.81 -0.03 3.08
C PRO A 555 15.96 -1.44 3.67
N GLN A 556 16.28 -1.51 4.96
CA GLN A 556 16.43 -2.76 5.69
C GLN A 556 15.51 -2.80 6.90
N GLY A 557 14.88 -3.94 7.14
CA GLY A 557 14.08 -4.17 8.34
C GLY A 557 13.60 -5.60 8.41
N ALA A 558 13.21 -6.04 9.61
CA ALA A 558 12.78 -7.41 9.85
C ALA A 558 11.65 -7.87 8.91
N PRO A 559 10.60 -7.08 8.62
CA PRO A 559 9.55 -7.52 7.71
C PRO A 559 10.07 -7.98 6.35
N LEU A 560 11.09 -7.31 5.78
CA LEU A 560 11.65 -7.68 4.49
C LEU A 560 12.38 -9.03 4.53
N SER A 561 13.10 -9.34 5.61
CA SER A 561 13.74 -10.66 5.78
C SER A 561 12.71 -11.78 5.89
N TYR A 562 11.61 -11.55 6.62
CA TYR A 562 10.51 -12.53 6.74
C TYR A 562 9.78 -12.74 5.40
N LEU A 563 9.46 -11.68 4.67
CA LEU A 563 8.82 -11.77 3.35
C LEU A 563 9.72 -12.50 2.35
N SER A 564 11.03 -12.20 2.33
CA SER A 564 12.02 -12.87 1.48
C SER A 564 12.03 -14.39 1.71
N ALA A 565 11.97 -14.76 2.99
CA ALA A 565 11.89 -16.13 3.49
C ALA A 565 10.55 -16.84 3.22
N GLY A 566 9.57 -16.17 2.60
CA GLY A 566 8.28 -16.76 2.23
C GLY A 566 7.18 -16.60 3.28
N SER A 567 7.36 -15.71 4.26
CA SER A 567 6.29 -15.37 5.19
C SER A 567 5.12 -14.73 4.43
N PRO A 568 3.86 -15.20 4.61
CA PRO A 568 2.72 -14.67 3.88
C PRO A 568 2.24 -13.32 4.46
N ALA A 569 2.45 -13.09 5.76
CA ALA A 569 2.08 -11.85 6.43
C ALA A 569 2.93 -11.61 7.70
N VAL A 570 3.32 -10.35 7.93
CA VAL A 570 4.10 -9.90 9.08
C VAL A 570 3.46 -8.63 9.64
N ILE A 571 2.90 -8.68 10.84
CA ILE A 571 2.39 -7.50 11.55
C ILE A 571 3.45 -6.98 12.50
N ALA A 572 3.80 -5.70 12.37
CA ALA A 572 4.91 -5.09 13.11
C ALA A 572 4.71 -3.58 13.29
N ASN A 573 5.41 -2.98 14.26
CA ASN A 573 5.26 -1.58 14.67
C ASN A 573 6.20 -0.64 13.90
N LEU A 574 5.68 0.44 13.31
CA LEU A 574 6.47 1.43 12.59
C LEU A 574 7.40 2.28 13.47
N TRP A 575 7.07 2.45 14.75
CA TRP A 575 7.84 3.23 15.72
C TRP A 575 7.69 2.69 17.14
N ASP A 576 8.32 3.34 18.12
CA ASP A 576 8.33 2.94 19.53
C ASP A 576 6.94 3.03 20.18
N VAL A 577 6.55 1.96 20.88
CA VAL A 577 5.24 1.79 21.53
C VAL A 577 5.40 1.49 23.03
N SER A 578 4.33 1.62 23.81
CA SER A 578 4.32 1.26 25.23
C SER A 578 3.67 -0.11 25.45
N ASP A 579 4.27 -0.91 26.34
CA ASP A 579 3.90 -2.31 26.62
C ASP A 579 2.38 -2.48 26.86
N LYS A 580 1.81 -1.73 27.81
CA LYS A 580 0.39 -1.91 28.20
C LYS A 580 -0.62 -1.62 27.09
N ASP A 581 -0.33 -0.68 26.18
CA ASP A 581 -1.27 -0.38 25.08
C ASP A 581 -1.06 -1.33 23.90
N ILE A 582 0.18 -1.71 23.58
CA ILE A 582 0.42 -2.70 22.52
C ILE A 582 -0.07 -4.10 22.92
N ASP A 583 -0.08 -4.42 24.21
CA ASP A 583 -0.68 -5.65 24.73
C ASP A 583 -2.21 -5.65 24.53
N ARG A 584 -2.89 -4.52 24.74
CA ARG A 584 -4.33 -4.37 24.45
C ARG A 584 -4.64 -4.60 22.97
N PHE A 585 -3.85 -3.98 22.10
CA PHE A 585 -3.93 -4.20 20.65
C PHE A 585 -3.80 -5.69 20.32
N SER A 586 -2.74 -6.31 20.82
CA SER A 586 -2.40 -7.70 20.52
C SER A 586 -3.48 -8.68 21.01
N LYS A 587 -4.02 -8.43 22.21
CA LYS A 587 -5.12 -9.22 22.77
C LYS A 587 -6.40 -9.10 21.95
N ALA A 588 -6.75 -7.89 21.50
CA ALA A 588 -7.91 -7.67 20.64
C ALA A 588 -7.76 -8.37 19.28
N LEU A 589 -6.57 -8.29 18.67
CA LEU A 589 -6.25 -8.93 17.41
C LEU A 589 -6.28 -10.46 17.52
N LEU A 590 -5.53 -11.04 18.48
CA LEU A 590 -5.50 -12.48 18.71
C LEU A 590 -6.87 -13.02 19.09
N GLY A 591 -7.64 -12.30 19.90
CA GLY A 591 -9.03 -12.66 20.21
C GLY A 591 -9.88 -12.80 18.94
N SER A 592 -9.71 -11.88 17.99
CA SER A 592 -10.42 -11.91 16.70
C SER A 592 -9.96 -13.05 15.79
N TRP A 593 -8.69 -13.46 15.86
CA TRP A 593 -8.18 -14.60 15.10
C TRP A 593 -8.66 -15.95 15.67
N LEU A 594 -8.79 -16.06 17.00
CA LEU A 594 -9.04 -17.32 17.70
C LEU A 594 -10.51 -17.61 17.99
N GLN A 595 -11.40 -16.61 17.91
CA GLN A 595 -12.84 -16.81 18.11
C GLN A 595 -13.43 -17.79 17.06
N GLU A 596 -14.01 -18.92 17.45
CA GLU A 596 -14.74 -19.79 16.51
C GLU A 596 -16.14 -19.21 16.19
N ASN A 597 -16.28 -18.14 15.39
CA ASN A 597 -17.62 -17.63 15.07
C ASN A 597 -18.22 -18.41 13.90
N PHE A 598 -19.00 -19.44 14.23
CA PHE A 598 -19.99 -20.08 13.35
C PHE A 598 -21.10 -19.10 12.85
N VAL A 599 -21.05 -17.83 13.24
CA VAL A 599 -22.10 -16.82 13.01
C VAL A 599 -22.00 -16.16 11.63
N ALA A 600 -20.80 -16.02 11.05
CA ALA A 600 -20.62 -15.33 9.76
C ALA A 600 -21.28 -16.07 8.57
N ALA A 601 -21.38 -17.40 8.64
CA ALA A 601 -22.06 -18.20 7.62
C ALA A 601 -23.59 -17.97 7.57
N LYS A 602 -24.20 -17.45 8.66
CA LYS A 602 -25.65 -17.22 8.77
C LYS A 602 -26.12 -15.82 8.35
N ASN A 603 -25.21 -14.87 8.16
CA ASN A 603 -25.58 -13.48 7.83
C ASN A 603 -25.28 -13.08 6.38
N CYS A 604 -24.71 -13.99 5.59
CA CYS A 604 -24.41 -13.74 4.19
C CYS A 604 -25.70 -13.92 3.36
N SER A 605 -26.28 -12.81 2.89
CA SER A 605 -27.54 -12.79 2.14
C SER A 605 -27.54 -13.78 0.96
N LYS A 606 -26.45 -13.86 0.20
CA LYS A 606 -26.23 -14.82 -0.90
C LYS A 606 -26.24 -16.30 -0.46
N CYS A 607 -25.81 -16.59 0.76
CA CYS A 607 -25.73 -17.96 1.29
C CYS A 607 -26.96 -18.36 2.13
N CYS A 608 -27.72 -17.39 2.63
CA CYS A 608 -29.03 -17.60 3.23
C CYS A 608 -30.13 -17.90 2.20
N GLN A 609 -30.02 -17.38 0.97
CA GLN A 609 -31.01 -17.60 -0.09
C GLN A 609 -31.04 -19.06 -0.55
N LEU A 610 -29.86 -19.65 -0.77
CA LEU A 610 -29.71 -21.09 -1.04
C LEU A 610 -30.18 -21.96 0.14
N THR A 611 -29.91 -21.53 1.37
CA THR A 611 -30.35 -22.27 2.57
C THR A 611 -31.88 -22.25 2.71
N ARG A 612 -32.52 -21.11 2.45
CA ARG A 612 -34.00 -20.98 2.47
C ARG A 612 -34.69 -21.71 1.31
N GLU A 613 -34.07 -21.76 0.13
CA GLU A 613 -34.56 -22.57 -1.01
C GLU A 613 -34.47 -24.07 -0.74
N PHE A 614 -33.44 -24.53 -0.02
CA PHE A 614 -33.35 -25.93 0.40
C PHE A 614 -34.31 -26.27 1.55
N GLU A 615 -34.56 -25.35 2.49
CA GLU A 615 -35.51 -25.54 3.59
C GLU A 615 -36.97 -25.54 3.10
N SER A 616 -37.30 -24.77 2.07
CA SER A 616 -38.65 -24.73 1.47
C SER A 616 -38.97 -25.94 0.59
N MET A 617 -37.98 -26.76 0.21
CA MET A 617 -38.17 -28.00 -0.56
C MET A 617 -38.42 -29.25 0.32
N THR A 618 -38.52 -29.10 1.64
CA THR A 618 -38.89 -30.21 2.52
C THR A 618 -40.39 -30.47 2.42
N ILE A 619 -40.76 -31.36 1.50
CA ILE A 619 -42.14 -31.81 1.26
C ILE A 619 -42.78 -32.29 2.57
N ALA A 620 -43.88 -31.65 2.95
CA ALA A 620 -44.77 -32.10 4.01
C ALA A 620 -45.31 -33.50 3.66
N VAL A 621 -44.92 -34.52 4.42
CA VAL A 621 -45.57 -35.83 4.38
C VAL A 621 -46.66 -35.83 5.44
N GLU A 622 -47.89 -35.65 4.98
CA GLU A 622 -49.11 -35.87 5.76
C GLU A 622 -49.15 -37.32 6.25
N GLY A 623 -49.46 -37.48 7.54
CA GLY A 623 -49.61 -38.79 8.15
C GLY A 623 -50.92 -39.46 7.76
N ASN A 624 -50.86 -40.78 7.48
CA ASN A 624 -51.85 -41.74 7.93
C ASN A 624 -51.43 -43.20 7.70
N GLY A 625 -51.40 -43.99 8.79
CA GLY A 625 -52.03 -45.32 8.81
C GLY A 625 -51.25 -46.60 8.43
N ARG A 626 -50.58 -47.18 9.45
CA ARG A 626 -50.64 -48.62 9.87
C ARG A 626 -49.83 -49.72 9.11
N PRO A 627 -49.54 -50.88 9.79
CA PRO A 627 -48.19 -51.47 9.79
C PRO A 627 -48.05 -52.95 9.34
N ARG A 628 -46.78 -53.40 9.29
CA ARG A 628 -46.21 -54.76 9.33
C ARG A 628 -46.12 -55.57 8.01
N ARG A 629 -44.87 -55.93 7.65
CA ARG A 629 -44.41 -57.32 7.45
C ARG A 629 -42.86 -57.44 7.57
N ARG A 630 -42.41 -58.48 8.31
CA ARG A 630 -41.03 -59.01 8.43
C ARG A 630 -40.48 -59.36 7.03
N GLY A 631 -39.20 -59.33 6.69
CA GLY A 631 -37.95 -59.09 7.41
C GLY A 631 -36.84 -59.86 6.67
N THR A 632 -35.77 -59.18 6.23
CA THR A 632 -34.45 -59.78 5.98
C THR A 632 -33.38 -58.69 5.92
N ARG A 633 -32.27 -58.93 6.63
CA ARG A 633 -31.12 -58.03 6.81
C ARG A 633 -30.49 -57.61 5.47
N GLY A 634 -30.35 -56.30 5.27
CA GLY A 634 -29.48 -55.67 4.27
C GLY A 634 -28.67 -54.55 4.93
N LYS A 635 -27.36 -54.53 4.68
CA LYS A 635 -26.33 -53.67 5.26
C LYS A 635 -26.67 -52.18 5.20
N LYS A 636 -26.50 -51.46 6.32
CA LYS A 636 -26.47 -49.98 6.35
C LYS A 636 -25.27 -49.49 5.55
N SER A 637 -25.53 -48.78 4.46
CA SER A 637 -24.56 -47.89 3.82
C SER A 637 -24.72 -46.52 4.47
N GLU A 638 -23.69 -46.09 5.21
CA GLU A 638 -23.50 -44.69 5.58
C GLU A 638 -23.30 -43.88 4.29
N ARG A 639 -24.29 -43.06 3.92
CA ARG A 639 -24.10 -42.01 2.92
C ARG A 639 -23.67 -40.76 3.67
N MET A 640 -22.38 -40.46 3.59
CA MET A 640 -21.74 -39.21 3.98
C MET A 640 -22.46 -38.01 3.37
N ASN A 641 -22.78 -37.03 4.23
CA ASN A 641 -23.25 -35.69 3.88
C ASN A 641 -22.18 -34.93 3.09
N ASN A 642 -22.27 -34.94 1.77
CA ASN A 642 -21.54 -34.00 0.90
C ASN A 642 -22.44 -32.78 0.62
N CYS A 643 -22.49 -31.84 1.57
CA CYS A 643 -22.95 -30.48 1.29
C CYS A 643 -22.09 -29.49 2.09
N SER A 644 -20.87 -29.26 1.61
CA SER A 644 -19.95 -28.26 2.13
C SER A 644 -19.38 -27.42 0.98
N LYS A 645 -20.25 -26.83 0.17
CA LYS A 645 -19.85 -25.69 -0.67
C LYS A 645 -19.85 -24.46 0.24
N ARG A 646 -18.74 -24.24 0.94
CA ARG A 646 -18.53 -23.09 1.83
C ARG A 646 -18.50 -21.82 1.00
N CYS A 647 -19.40 -20.92 1.32
CA CYS A 647 -19.39 -19.54 0.88
C CYS A 647 -18.06 -18.86 1.24
N THR A 648 -17.48 -18.07 0.34
CA THR A 648 -16.22 -17.32 0.58
C THR A 648 -16.42 -16.02 1.37
N CYS A 649 -17.66 -15.59 1.63
CA CYS A 649 -18.03 -14.34 2.31
C CYS A 649 -17.75 -14.30 3.83
N GLY A 650 -16.75 -15.05 4.33
CA GLY A 650 -16.44 -15.10 5.77
C GLY A 650 -15.06 -15.64 6.11
N ASN A 651 -14.13 -15.69 5.15
CA ASN A 651 -12.75 -16.06 5.45
C ASN A 651 -12.05 -14.89 6.11
N ARG A 652 -11.88 -14.95 7.43
CA ARG A 652 -11.09 -13.97 8.18
C ARG A 652 -9.68 -13.92 7.63
N ARG A 653 -9.16 -12.72 7.41
CA ARG A 653 -7.77 -12.54 7.04
C ARG A 653 -6.99 -11.91 8.19
N VAL A 654 -5.68 -12.08 8.13
CA VAL A 654 -4.73 -11.61 9.15
C VAL A 654 -4.93 -10.12 9.47
N ALA A 655 -5.17 -9.29 8.45
CA ALA A 655 -5.34 -7.85 8.62
C ALA A 655 -6.80 -7.38 8.84
N SER A 656 -7.81 -8.24 8.69
CA SER A 656 -9.23 -7.81 8.68
C SER A 656 -9.67 -7.11 9.98
N TYR A 657 -9.06 -7.45 11.12
CA TYR A 657 -9.41 -6.90 12.43
C TYR A 657 -8.37 -5.92 12.99
N LEU A 658 -7.46 -5.44 12.14
CA LEU A 658 -6.46 -4.47 12.58
C LEU A 658 -7.12 -3.20 13.09
N SER A 659 -8.15 -2.69 12.38
CA SER A 659 -8.84 -1.44 12.74
C SER A 659 -9.41 -1.48 14.15
N GLU A 660 -10.05 -2.59 14.52
CA GLU A 660 -10.66 -2.85 15.82
C GLU A 660 -9.58 -2.99 16.88
N ALA A 661 -8.48 -3.68 16.56
CA ALA A 661 -7.34 -3.77 17.46
C ALA A 661 -6.71 -2.39 17.73
N ARG A 662 -6.63 -1.48 16.74
CA ARG A 662 -6.15 -0.10 16.95
C ARG A 662 -7.00 0.64 17.98
N ARG A 663 -8.33 0.49 17.90
CA ARG A 663 -9.29 1.13 18.81
C ARG A 663 -9.24 0.59 20.24
N ALA A 664 -8.66 -0.60 20.45
CA ALA A 664 -8.49 -1.16 21.79
C ALA A 664 -7.38 -0.43 22.60
N CYS A 665 -6.48 0.28 21.93
CA CYS A 665 -5.46 1.11 22.57
C CYS A 665 -6.07 2.35 23.23
N ARG A 666 -5.48 2.83 24.32
CA ARG A 666 -5.84 4.16 24.88
C ARG A 666 -5.40 5.29 23.96
N LEU A 667 -4.26 5.11 23.29
CA LEU A 667 -3.75 6.00 22.25
C LEU A 667 -3.93 5.33 20.88
N PRO A 668 -5.12 5.42 20.26
CA PRO A 668 -5.46 4.65 19.06
C PRO A 668 -4.62 5.00 17.83
N LEU A 669 -3.98 6.18 17.79
CA LEU A 669 -3.11 6.58 16.69
C LEU A 669 -1.64 6.46 17.07
N MET A 670 -1.21 7.02 18.20
CA MET A 670 0.22 6.94 18.58
C MET A 670 0.69 5.52 18.87
N ILE A 671 -0.17 4.67 19.44
CA ILE A 671 0.16 3.27 19.69
C ILE A 671 -0.59 2.37 18.72
N GLY A 672 -1.93 2.48 18.68
CA GLY A 672 -2.76 1.66 17.80
C GLY A 672 -2.48 1.87 16.30
N GLY A 673 -1.97 3.04 15.90
CA GLY A 673 -1.62 3.34 14.51
C GLY A 673 -0.22 2.91 14.10
N SER A 674 0.63 2.46 15.02
CA SER A 674 1.99 1.95 14.73
C SER A 674 1.98 0.57 14.06
N PRO A 675 1.13 -0.41 14.46
CA PRO A 675 0.99 -1.69 13.78
C PRO A 675 0.55 -1.56 12.31
N VAL A 676 1.39 -2.10 11.42
CA VAL A 676 1.11 -2.29 10.00
C VAL A 676 1.33 -3.75 9.61
N CYS A 677 0.62 -4.22 8.57
CA CYS A 677 0.78 -5.57 8.04
C CYS A 677 1.57 -5.53 6.75
N TYR A 678 2.71 -6.20 6.71
CA TYR A 678 3.46 -6.47 5.49
C TYR A 678 3.05 -7.84 4.93
N GLY A 679 3.02 -8.02 3.61
CA GLY A 679 2.67 -9.30 2.99
C GLY A 679 1.47 -9.22 2.07
N VAL A 680 0.79 -10.35 1.90
CA VAL A 680 -0.41 -10.47 1.06
C VAL A 680 -1.61 -10.86 1.92
N PRO A 681 -2.85 -10.60 1.44
CA PRO A 681 -4.05 -11.08 2.11
C PRO A 681 -3.91 -12.55 2.47
N THR A 682 -3.99 -12.87 3.76
CA THR A 682 -3.69 -14.22 4.28
C THR A 682 -4.87 -14.71 5.11
N ILE A 683 -5.44 -15.84 4.73
CA ILE A 683 -6.63 -16.42 5.35
C ILE A 683 -6.24 -17.11 6.66
N ILE A 684 -7.04 -16.88 7.70
CA ILE A 684 -6.98 -17.57 8.97
C ILE A 684 -8.00 -18.70 8.95
N ARG A 685 -7.50 -19.94 9.01
CA ARG A 685 -8.35 -21.14 9.03
C ARG A 685 -7.63 -22.29 9.73
N LYS A 686 -8.31 -22.89 10.70
CA LYS A 686 -7.88 -24.14 11.35
C LYS A 686 -7.64 -25.25 10.31
N LYS A 687 -6.46 -25.87 10.31
CA LYS A 687 -6.08 -26.90 9.34
C LYS A 687 -6.58 -28.28 9.74
#